data_AF-A0A496UJC5-F1
#
_entry.id   AF-A0A496UJC5-F1
#
_cell.length_a   1.000
_cell.length_b   1.000
_cell.length_c   1.000
_cell.angle_alpha   90.00
_cell.angle_beta   90.00
_cell.angle_gamma   90.00
#
_symmetry.space_group_name_H-M   'P 1'
#
loop_
_entity.id
_entity.type
_entity.pdbx_description
1 polymer ?
#
loop_
_entity_poly.entity_id
_entity_poly.type
_entity_poly.pdbx_seq_one_letter_code
_entity_poly.pdbx_strand_id
1 'polypeptide(L)'
;MRPVFAVILLSLSIAVANGYTVEVSGDSHHGRAGSILSEPLCVTVLDSSGRVVPGVTVTFVVNSQQGSIAAPFSGIDPVVLEGDTVSGAIDGLRLTTGADGVAGVSLKLGDETGNNIVESVVFLPDGSEYCVDYSALGYDLMQLIFQIVGGLAIFLLGMKMMSESLQRVGGSKMRILLKKMTGNRFAGLMTGTMTTAIVQSSSAVTVIAVGLVNAGLMTFQQSLGVILGSNIGTTITGQLLAFKITDFALPIVAIGFVLYAFSTSKRKQFWGKVIIGLGLIFLGMALMRQVLDPLKTSSSVKAFFTNFSSNPILGIAAGTLVTMLVQSSSATVGLTMTLAASGLISVEGALYLVLGDNIGTTITAQLAAIGGGRAARRTAVGHTFIKLIEATYFALILSIPGNPFLKLVQMTSDSLMRQVANAHSIFNIFNSFLFLPLIPLVARVCKMIVPVKESEFSRTEVMLEEKLLDTPEIAIVEIERETVRMAVVARETVMAGISCFMTGSPNGDSIMKKEDQVDDMQRDITIYASKLFQRGLTEDVSLRLPVLLHTINDIERVSDHAVNMAEARERISGNIENAQGVLPEAAREAAEIIENMTTAIERSLASHDRRASQKVLALEEKLNRLDERVKDYYSESLSKFGVADLTGLAILDFINYCERIGDHLTNVAQSLLGGGFWHGTDDNI
;
A
#
# COMPACT_ATOMS: atom_id res chain seq x y z
N MET A 1 -25.93 0.00 36.23
CA MET A 1 -25.56 -0.58 37.54
C MET A 1 -24.23 0.01 37.96
N ARG A 2 -24.15 0.51 39.20
CA ARG A 2 -22.99 1.20 39.80
C ARG A 2 -21.82 0.21 40.06
N PRO A 3 -20.61 0.74 40.37
CA PRO A 3 -19.31 0.24 39.95
C PRO A 3 -18.69 -0.78 40.91
N VAL A 4 -17.80 -1.64 40.39
CA VAL A 4 -16.80 -2.36 41.18
C VAL A 4 -15.49 -2.29 40.39
N PHE A 5 -14.81 -1.16 40.52
CA PHE A 5 -13.43 -0.94 40.08
C PHE A 5 -12.72 -0.27 41.25
N ALA A 6 -11.92 -1.04 41.99
CA ALA A 6 -10.82 -0.61 42.84
C ALA A 6 -10.27 -1.86 43.57
N VAL A 7 -9.44 -2.63 42.88
CA VAL A 7 -8.49 -3.51 43.59
C VAL A 7 -7.27 -2.64 43.87
N ILE A 8 -7.23 -2.09 45.08
CA ILE A 8 -6.07 -1.41 45.65
C ILE A 8 -5.08 -2.52 46.01
N LEU A 9 -4.00 -2.63 45.23
CA LEU A 9 -2.87 -3.51 45.52
C LEU A 9 -1.95 -2.77 46.51
N LEU A 10 -2.16 -2.99 47.81
CA LEU A 10 -1.20 -2.61 48.85
C LEU A 10 0.03 -3.51 48.69
N SER A 11 1.13 -2.95 48.18
CA SER A 11 2.44 -3.59 48.29
C SER A 11 3.04 -3.20 49.65
N LEU A 12 3.21 -4.19 50.53
CA LEU A 12 3.89 -4.01 51.81
C LEU A 12 5.28 -4.63 51.67
N SER A 13 6.33 -3.82 51.75
CA SER A 13 7.71 -4.33 51.83
C SER A 13 8.16 -4.35 53.28
N ILE A 14 8.75 -5.48 53.70
CA ILE A 14 9.20 -5.71 55.08
C ILE A 14 10.70 -5.97 55.05
N ALA A 15 11.45 -5.20 55.82
CA ALA A 15 12.89 -5.41 56.02
C ALA A 15 13.22 -5.60 57.49
N VAL A 16 14.12 -6.55 57.78
CA VAL A 16 14.52 -6.91 59.13
C VAL A 16 15.98 -6.51 59.34
N ALA A 17 16.22 -5.57 60.24
CA ALA A 17 17.56 -5.10 60.60
C ALA A 17 17.72 -5.12 62.13
N ASN A 18 18.65 -5.93 62.64
CA ASN A 18 19.12 -5.91 64.05
C ASN A 18 18.02 -5.75 65.13
N GLY A 19 16.95 -6.53 65.04
CA GLY A 19 15.87 -6.49 66.05
C GLY A 19 14.85 -5.37 65.84
N TYR A 20 14.88 -4.67 64.69
CA TYR A 20 13.84 -3.80 64.20
C TYR A 20 13.29 -4.30 62.86
N THR A 21 12.01 -4.05 62.61
CA THR A 21 11.35 -4.32 61.33
C THR A 21 10.84 -3.00 60.77
N VAL A 22 11.22 -2.69 59.53
CA VAL A 22 10.72 -1.53 58.80
C VAL A 22 9.66 -2.02 57.81
N GLU A 23 8.43 -1.59 58.01
CA GLU A 23 7.32 -1.82 57.10
C GLU A 23 7.05 -0.55 56.29
N VAL A 24 6.85 -0.71 54.99
CA VAL A 24 6.55 0.40 54.10
C VAL A 24 5.24 0.18 53.37
N SER A 25 4.45 1.24 53.24
CA SER A 25 3.21 1.28 52.48
C SER A 25 3.12 2.57 51.64
N GLY A 26 2.25 2.58 50.63
CA GLY A 26 2.10 3.73 49.74
C GLY A 26 2.96 3.71 48.47
N ASP A 27 3.64 2.60 48.15
CA ASP A 27 4.46 2.51 46.92
C ASP A 27 3.65 2.06 45.68
N SER A 28 4.19 2.31 44.48
CA SER A 28 3.69 1.82 43.19
C SER A 28 2.29 2.33 42.81
N HIS A 29 1.89 3.49 43.35
CA HIS A 29 0.63 4.14 43.01
C HIS A 29 0.65 4.86 41.65
N HIS A 30 -0.54 5.24 41.19
CA HIS A 30 -0.74 6.07 40.01
C HIS A 30 -1.81 7.11 40.27
N GLY A 31 -1.70 8.27 39.62
CA GLY A 31 -2.67 9.34 39.76
C GLY A 31 -2.59 10.33 38.60
N ARG A 32 -3.57 11.22 38.52
CA ARG A 32 -3.59 12.27 37.50
C ARG A 32 -2.41 13.22 37.73
N ALA A 33 -1.72 13.61 36.67
CA ALA A 33 -0.66 14.62 36.74
C ALA A 33 -1.16 15.90 37.45
N GLY A 34 -0.32 16.46 38.32
CA GLY A 34 -0.62 17.61 39.16
C GLY A 34 -1.48 17.33 40.41
N SER A 35 -1.99 16.10 40.58
CA SER A 35 -2.82 15.72 41.74
C SER A 35 -2.00 15.18 42.91
N ILE A 36 -2.55 15.31 44.12
CA ILE A 36 -2.01 14.65 45.32
C ILE A 36 -2.48 13.21 45.32
N LEU A 37 -1.56 12.27 45.56
CA LEU A 37 -1.89 10.86 45.72
C LEU A 37 -2.88 10.66 46.86
N SER A 38 -3.86 9.79 46.64
CA SER A 38 -4.89 9.48 47.65
C SER A 38 -4.35 8.72 48.86
N GLU A 39 -3.26 7.98 48.70
CA GLU A 39 -2.58 7.24 49.76
C GLU A 39 -1.21 7.86 50.02
N PRO A 40 -0.86 8.17 51.28
CA PRO A 40 0.45 8.71 51.64
C PRO A 40 1.52 7.62 51.59
N LEU A 41 2.76 8.05 51.35
CA LEU A 41 3.96 7.22 51.50
C LEU A 41 4.26 7.10 52.98
N CYS A 42 4.26 5.90 53.53
CA CYS A 42 4.43 5.69 54.96
C CYS A 42 5.58 4.72 55.26
N VAL A 43 6.26 4.98 56.37
CA VAL A 43 7.20 4.10 57.05
C VAL A 43 6.65 3.81 58.44
N THR A 44 6.58 2.53 58.79
CA THR A 44 6.27 2.06 60.14
C THR A 44 7.47 1.31 60.69
N VAL A 45 7.91 1.67 61.90
CA VAL A 45 9.05 1.00 62.55
C VAL A 45 8.56 0.17 63.73
N LEU A 46 8.89 -1.12 63.71
CA LEU A 46 8.53 -2.08 64.74
C LEU A 46 9.78 -2.64 65.43
N ASP A 47 9.68 -2.98 66.71
CA ASP A 47 10.72 -3.69 67.45
C ASP A 47 10.66 -5.22 67.22
N SER A 48 11.61 -5.95 67.80
CA SER A 48 11.71 -7.43 67.71
C SER A 48 10.50 -8.19 68.27
N SER A 49 9.62 -7.52 69.01
CA SER A 49 8.37 -8.06 69.55
C SER A 49 7.14 -7.64 68.75
N GLY A 50 7.32 -6.91 67.64
CA GLY A 50 6.26 -6.41 66.77
C GLY A 50 5.55 -5.17 67.31
N ARG A 51 6.14 -4.44 68.28
CA ARG A 51 5.55 -3.20 68.82
C ARG A 51 6.08 -2.00 68.08
N VAL A 52 5.22 -1.01 67.88
CA VAL A 52 5.55 0.26 67.24
C VAL A 52 6.60 1.05 68.03
N VAL A 53 7.55 1.64 67.32
CA VAL A 53 8.66 2.42 67.91
C VAL A 53 8.46 3.92 67.57
N PRO A 54 8.05 4.76 68.54
CA PRO A 54 7.92 6.20 68.34
C PRO A 54 9.29 6.91 68.38
N GLY A 55 9.37 8.10 67.78
CA GLY A 55 10.55 8.97 67.81
C GLY A 55 11.70 8.58 66.87
N VAL A 56 11.47 7.65 65.94
CA VAL A 56 12.47 7.25 64.92
C VAL A 56 12.51 8.31 63.83
N THR A 57 13.69 8.77 63.44
CA THR A 57 13.84 9.80 62.40
C THR A 57 13.70 9.19 61.02
N VAL A 58 12.85 9.80 60.17
CA VAL A 58 12.66 9.42 58.77
C VAL A 58 12.82 10.67 57.90
N THR A 59 13.66 10.60 56.89
CA THR A 59 13.85 11.68 55.91
C THR A 59 13.29 11.23 54.57
N PHE A 60 12.37 11.99 53.99
CA PHE A 60 11.84 11.80 52.63
C PHE A 60 12.45 12.83 51.69
N VAL A 61 12.97 12.42 50.53
CA VAL A 61 13.55 13.28 49.50
C VAL A 61 12.98 12.90 48.14
N VAL A 62 12.48 13.88 47.39
CA VAL A 62 12.02 13.68 46.00
C VAL A 62 13.25 13.63 45.09
N ASN A 63 13.47 12.48 44.47
CA ASN A 63 14.64 12.21 43.61
C ASN A 63 14.30 12.32 42.10
N SER A 64 13.02 12.49 41.75
CA SER A 64 12.58 12.74 40.37
C SER A 64 12.60 14.22 40.00
N GLN A 65 12.81 14.54 38.71
CA GLN A 65 12.70 15.90 38.17
C GLN A 65 11.25 16.47 38.16
N GLN A 66 10.29 15.74 38.72
CA GLN A 66 8.86 16.04 38.71
C GLN A 66 8.23 15.58 40.03
N GLY A 67 7.26 16.35 40.55
CA GLY A 67 6.53 16.08 41.79
C GLY A 67 7.06 16.84 43.01
N SER A 68 6.31 16.83 44.11
CA SER A 68 6.70 17.45 45.38
C SER A 68 5.98 16.81 46.57
N ILE A 69 6.55 16.87 47.77
CA ILE A 69 5.85 16.49 49.00
C ILE A 69 4.76 17.54 49.31
N ALA A 70 3.56 17.08 49.70
CA ALA A 70 2.40 17.89 50.04
C ALA A 70 1.88 17.58 51.44
N ALA A 71 1.21 18.57 52.06
CA ALA A 71 0.49 18.39 53.32
C ALA A 71 -0.91 17.78 53.08
N PRO A 72 -1.46 17.00 54.02
CA PRO A 72 -0.92 16.65 55.34
C PRO A 72 0.11 15.49 55.31
N PHE A 73 0.93 15.41 56.36
CA PHE A 73 1.85 14.31 56.66
C PHE A 73 1.55 13.72 58.05
N SER A 74 1.98 12.48 58.29
CA SER A 74 1.90 11.77 59.58
C SER A 74 3.28 11.72 60.24
N GLY A 75 3.34 11.92 61.56
CA GLY A 75 4.59 12.06 62.32
C GLY A 75 4.68 13.40 63.04
N ILE A 76 5.76 13.59 63.80
CA ILE A 76 6.02 14.79 64.61
C ILE A 76 7.34 15.46 64.22
N ASP A 77 7.52 16.71 64.64
CA ASP A 77 8.72 17.53 64.43
C ASP A 77 9.18 17.65 62.96
N PRO A 78 8.31 18.12 62.04
CA PRO A 78 8.66 18.30 60.63
C PRO A 78 9.76 19.35 60.43
N VAL A 79 10.82 18.99 59.71
CA VAL A 79 11.88 19.89 59.27
C VAL A 79 12.02 19.81 57.75
N VAL A 80 11.71 20.91 57.07
CA VAL A 80 11.94 21.04 55.62
C VAL A 80 13.45 21.12 55.38
N LEU A 81 13.97 20.18 54.59
CA LEU A 81 15.39 20.11 54.24
C LEU A 81 15.66 20.88 52.95
N GLU A 82 14.81 20.70 51.94
CA GLU A 82 14.92 21.31 50.61
C GLU A 82 13.51 21.61 50.06
N GLY A 83 13.37 22.68 49.28
CA GLY A 83 12.12 23.05 48.61
C GLY A 83 11.71 24.52 48.79
N ASP A 84 10.71 24.94 48.02
CA ASP A 84 10.15 26.29 48.08
C ASP A 84 8.94 26.34 49.03
N THR A 85 9.19 26.84 50.23
CA THR A 85 8.15 27.01 51.26
C THR A 85 7.04 27.99 50.87
N VAL A 86 7.25 28.84 49.85
CA VAL A 86 6.26 29.82 49.39
C VAL A 86 5.24 29.19 48.44
N SER A 87 5.68 28.28 47.56
CA SER A 87 4.78 27.52 46.67
C SER A 87 4.18 26.27 47.33
N GLY A 88 4.73 25.84 48.47
CA GLY A 88 4.30 24.63 49.19
C GLY A 88 4.80 23.34 48.56
N ALA A 89 5.75 23.42 47.63
CA ALA A 89 6.45 22.29 47.04
C ALA A 89 7.69 21.97 47.88
N ILE A 90 7.60 20.89 48.67
CA ILE A 90 8.70 20.43 49.52
C ILE A 90 9.44 19.31 48.78
N ASP A 91 10.74 19.49 48.56
CA ASP A 91 11.59 18.50 47.87
C ASP A 91 12.26 17.56 48.87
N GLY A 92 12.43 17.99 50.13
CA GLY A 92 12.94 17.17 51.22
C GLY A 92 12.28 17.49 52.55
N LEU A 93 11.77 16.47 53.25
CA LEU A 93 11.12 16.60 54.56
C LEU A 93 11.64 15.55 55.53
N ARG A 94 12.13 15.99 56.68
CA ARG A 94 12.46 15.13 57.82
C ARG A 94 11.33 15.14 58.84
N LEU A 95 10.94 13.96 59.31
CA LEU A 95 9.90 13.72 60.30
C LEU A 95 10.43 12.75 61.36
N THR A 96 9.74 12.66 62.49
CA THR A 96 9.92 11.57 63.46
C THR A 96 8.63 10.78 63.60
N THR A 97 8.74 9.46 63.83
CA THR A 97 7.57 8.58 63.97
C THR A 97 6.69 8.99 65.15
N GLY A 98 5.37 9.00 64.93
CA GLY A 98 4.37 9.33 65.94
C GLY A 98 4.21 8.26 67.02
N ALA A 99 3.25 8.44 67.92
CA ALA A 99 2.93 7.45 68.97
C ALA A 99 2.43 6.10 68.41
N ASP A 100 1.98 6.10 67.16
CA ASP A 100 1.61 4.94 66.35
C ASP A 100 2.81 4.29 65.61
N GLY A 101 4.02 4.84 65.75
CA GLY A 101 5.23 4.37 65.08
C GLY A 101 5.30 4.70 63.59
N VAL A 102 4.44 5.59 63.09
CA VAL A 102 4.35 5.92 61.66
C VAL A 102 4.94 7.30 61.38
N ALA A 103 5.69 7.40 60.29
CA ALA A 103 6.03 8.66 59.63
C ALA A 103 5.63 8.55 58.15
N GLY A 104 4.91 9.53 57.62
CA GLY A 104 4.47 9.45 56.24
C GLY A 104 4.13 10.78 55.59
N VAL A 105 4.26 10.86 54.28
CA VAL A 105 4.11 12.08 53.49
C VAL A 105 3.12 11.88 52.34
N SER A 106 2.31 12.89 52.05
CA SER A 106 1.51 12.88 50.82
C SER A 106 2.38 13.35 49.65
N LEU A 107 2.30 12.69 48.51
CA LEU A 107 3.05 13.06 47.31
C LEU A 107 2.12 13.77 46.32
N LYS A 108 2.48 14.98 45.91
CA LYS A 108 1.92 15.65 44.74
C LYS A 108 2.69 15.21 43.50
N LEU A 109 1.97 14.65 42.54
CA LEU A 109 2.54 14.22 41.26
C LEU A 109 2.88 15.44 40.39
N GLY A 110 3.94 15.34 39.59
CA GLY A 110 4.30 16.37 38.62
C GLY A 110 3.20 16.65 37.58
N ASP A 111 3.32 17.78 36.89
CA ASP A 111 2.29 18.27 35.96
C ASP A 111 2.26 17.53 34.61
N GLU A 112 3.23 16.65 34.35
CA GLU A 112 3.30 15.83 33.14
C GLU A 112 3.28 14.33 33.45
N THR A 113 3.10 13.51 32.41
CA THR A 113 3.19 12.06 32.49
C THR A 113 4.62 11.64 32.80
N GLY A 114 4.85 11.02 33.94
CA GLY A 114 6.19 10.73 34.42
C GLY A 114 6.23 9.95 35.72
N ASN A 115 7.40 9.39 36.02
CA ASN A 115 7.65 8.72 37.29
C ASN A 115 8.08 9.74 38.33
N ASN A 116 7.42 9.69 39.48
CA ASN A 116 7.73 10.49 40.64
C ASN A 116 8.40 9.55 41.64
N ILE A 117 9.67 9.79 41.94
CA ILE A 117 10.49 8.93 42.79
C ILE A 117 10.76 9.68 44.08
N VAL A 118 10.45 9.06 45.21
CA VAL A 118 10.74 9.58 46.54
C VAL A 118 11.60 8.56 47.25
N GLU A 119 12.73 8.96 47.79
CA GLU A 119 13.57 8.13 48.63
C GLU A 119 13.27 8.45 50.10
N SER A 120 13.08 7.44 50.94
CA SER A 120 13.08 7.61 52.39
C SER A 120 14.30 6.96 53.03
N VAL A 121 14.90 7.66 53.99
CA VAL A 121 16.00 7.17 54.82
C VAL A 121 15.53 7.10 56.26
N VAL A 122 15.49 5.89 56.80
CA VAL A 122 15.08 5.59 58.18
C VAL A 122 16.32 5.42 59.05
N PHE A 123 16.46 6.25 60.08
CA PHE A 123 17.57 6.21 61.02
C PHE A 123 17.17 5.39 62.25
N LEU A 124 17.53 4.10 62.27
CA LEU A 124 17.13 3.16 63.31
C LEU A 124 17.84 3.46 64.65
N PRO A 125 17.23 3.10 65.81
CA PRO A 125 17.81 3.38 67.12
C PRO A 125 19.16 2.71 67.40
N ASP A 126 19.50 1.64 66.67
CA ASP A 126 20.80 0.96 66.76
C ASP A 126 21.91 1.68 65.97
N GLY A 127 21.58 2.80 65.31
CA GLY A 127 22.50 3.60 64.50
C GLY A 127 22.61 3.14 63.05
N SER A 128 21.83 2.13 62.63
CA SER A 128 21.77 1.70 61.22
C SER A 128 20.82 2.57 60.40
N GLU A 129 21.10 2.69 59.10
CA GLU A 129 20.26 3.41 58.15
C GLU A 129 19.59 2.43 57.20
N TYR A 130 18.33 2.68 56.88
CA TYR A 130 17.56 1.87 55.93
C TYR A 130 16.92 2.77 54.88
N CYS A 131 17.30 2.58 53.61
CA CYS A 131 16.79 3.35 52.49
C CYS A 131 15.65 2.62 51.77
N VAL A 132 14.62 3.36 51.37
CA VAL A 132 13.48 2.85 50.60
C VAL A 132 13.12 3.81 49.49
N ASP A 133 13.07 3.29 48.26
CA ASP A 133 12.57 4.04 47.11
C ASP A 133 11.08 3.78 46.91
N TYR A 134 10.31 4.86 46.81
CA TYR A 134 8.93 4.90 46.37
C TYR A 134 8.86 5.41 44.94
N SER A 135 8.00 4.83 44.12
CA SER A 135 7.72 5.24 42.75
C SER A 135 6.22 5.39 42.53
N ALA A 136 5.79 6.55 42.05
CA ALA A 136 4.42 6.81 41.63
C ALA A 136 4.34 7.34 40.20
N LEU A 137 3.43 6.78 39.40
CA LEU A 137 3.21 7.24 38.02
C LEU A 137 2.16 8.37 37.99
N GLY A 138 2.59 9.56 37.59
CA GLY A 138 1.70 10.63 37.14
C GLY A 138 1.29 10.37 35.69
N TYR A 139 0.00 10.46 35.38
CA TYR A 139 -0.49 10.40 34.00
C TYR A 139 -1.31 11.64 33.64
N ASP A 140 -0.96 12.26 32.52
CA ASP A 140 -1.80 13.22 31.82
C ASP A 140 -2.39 12.55 30.58
N LEU A 141 -3.68 12.27 30.64
CA LEU A 141 -4.41 11.61 29.56
C LEU A 141 -4.40 12.45 28.27
N MET A 142 -4.42 13.79 28.37
CA MET A 142 -4.37 14.65 27.19
C MET A 142 -3.00 14.59 26.53
N GLN A 143 -1.93 14.71 27.32
CA GLN A 143 -0.56 14.56 26.84
C GLN A 143 -0.34 13.18 26.19
N LEU A 144 -0.79 12.10 26.84
CA LEU A 144 -0.72 10.74 26.31
C LEU A 144 -1.42 10.61 24.95
N ILE A 145 -2.67 11.06 24.85
CA ILE A 145 -3.43 10.97 23.59
C ILE A 145 -2.77 11.83 22.51
N PHE A 146 -2.41 13.07 22.80
CA PHE A 146 -1.86 13.99 21.80
C PHE A 146 -0.48 13.56 21.32
N GLN A 147 0.40 13.09 22.19
CA GLN A 147 1.73 12.64 21.78
C GLN A 147 1.70 11.27 21.09
N ILE A 148 0.84 10.34 21.50
CA ILE A 148 0.71 9.05 20.81
C ILE A 148 0.07 9.26 19.43
N VAL A 149 -1.09 9.94 19.35
CA VAL A 149 -1.79 10.15 18.08
C VAL A 149 -1.03 11.10 17.18
N GLY A 150 -0.47 12.19 17.72
CA GLY A 150 0.34 13.15 16.98
C GLY A 150 1.66 12.54 16.50
N GLY A 151 2.36 11.80 17.36
CA GLY A 151 3.57 11.06 17.00
C GLY A 151 3.31 10.01 15.92
N LEU A 152 2.20 9.27 16.03
CA LEU A 152 1.76 8.33 15.00
C LEU A 152 1.41 9.05 13.68
N ALA A 153 0.72 10.19 13.73
CA ALA A 153 0.38 10.97 12.53
C ALA A 153 1.64 11.49 11.81
N ILE A 154 2.62 12.02 12.56
CA ILE A 154 3.92 12.45 12.03
C ILE A 154 4.67 11.26 11.42
N PHE A 155 4.65 10.11 12.09
CA PHE A 155 5.28 8.88 11.61
C PHE A 155 4.64 8.39 10.30
N LEU A 156 3.30 8.34 10.23
CA LEU A 156 2.56 7.97 9.02
C LEU A 156 2.79 8.96 7.88
N LEU A 157 2.82 10.27 8.18
CA LEU A 157 3.13 11.32 7.20
C LEU A 157 4.54 11.13 6.63
N GLY A 158 5.52 10.86 7.49
CA GLY A 158 6.89 10.58 7.10
C GLY A 158 7.00 9.39 6.14
N MET A 159 6.33 8.28 6.48
CA MET A 159 6.26 7.10 5.59
C MET A 159 5.56 7.41 4.26
N LYS A 160 4.45 8.14 4.27
CA LYS A 160 3.75 8.53 3.04
C LYS A 160 4.63 9.38 2.13
N MET A 161 5.25 10.43 2.66
CA MET A 161 6.17 11.30 1.92
C MET A 161 7.35 10.53 1.35
N MET A 162 7.94 9.62 2.15
CA MET A 162 9.05 8.78 1.73
C MET A 162 8.64 7.84 0.59
N SER A 163 7.53 7.11 0.74
CA SER A 163 7.00 6.16 -0.24
C SER A 163 6.69 6.84 -1.58
N GLU A 164 5.90 7.92 -1.57
CA GLU A 164 5.52 8.64 -2.79
C GLU A 164 6.75 9.23 -3.50
N SER A 165 7.73 9.74 -2.75
CA SER A 165 8.94 10.34 -3.34
C SER A 165 9.89 9.29 -3.90
N LEU A 166 10.05 8.12 -3.24
CA LEU A 166 10.82 7.00 -3.76
C LEU A 166 10.21 6.44 -5.05
N GLN A 167 8.88 6.36 -5.13
CA GLN A 167 8.18 5.99 -6.37
C GLN A 167 8.51 6.96 -7.51
N ARG A 168 8.48 8.28 -7.27
CA ARG A 168 8.83 9.30 -8.27
C ARG A 168 10.28 9.23 -8.71
N VAL A 169 11.21 8.93 -7.79
CA VAL A 169 12.63 8.74 -8.12
C VAL A 169 12.86 7.44 -8.92
N GLY A 170 12.04 6.41 -8.68
CA GLY A 170 12.14 5.08 -9.28
C GLY A 170 11.49 4.92 -10.67
N GLY A 171 10.77 5.92 -11.19
CA GLY A 171 9.87 5.80 -12.35
C GLY A 171 10.41 5.01 -13.56
N SER A 172 11.60 5.33 -14.07
CA SER A 172 12.15 4.59 -15.23
C SER A 172 12.50 3.13 -14.93
N LYS A 173 12.88 2.81 -13.69
CA LYS A 173 13.11 1.42 -13.23
C LYS A 173 11.79 0.68 -13.00
N MET A 174 10.72 1.40 -12.64
CA MET A 174 9.39 0.83 -12.44
C MET A 174 8.88 0.16 -13.71
N ARG A 175 9.00 0.82 -14.87
CA ARG A 175 8.62 0.27 -16.18
C ARG A 175 9.32 -1.07 -16.48
N ILE A 176 10.61 -1.18 -16.17
CA ILE A 176 11.40 -2.42 -16.40
C ILE A 176 10.96 -3.53 -15.44
N LEU A 177 10.71 -3.21 -14.18
CA LEU A 177 10.26 -4.19 -13.18
C LEU A 177 8.84 -4.70 -13.50
N LEU A 178 7.96 -3.81 -13.95
CA LEU A 178 6.59 -4.14 -14.35
C LEU A 178 6.54 -5.00 -15.62
N LYS A 179 7.38 -4.73 -16.63
CA LYS A 179 7.49 -5.61 -17.81
C LYS A 179 7.99 -7.01 -17.46
N LYS A 180 8.82 -7.14 -16.41
CA LYS A 180 9.34 -8.44 -15.95
C LYS A 180 8.39 -9.17 -15.00
N MET A 181 7.40 -8.48 -14.40
CA MET A 181 6.42 -9.08 -13.48
C MET A 181 5.57 -10.17 -14.14
N THR A 182 5.34 -10.10 -15.45
CA THR A 182 4.44 -10.99 -16.19
C THR A 182 5.09 -12.29 -16.68
N GLY A 183 6.38 -12.53 -16.38
CA GLY A 183 7.13 -13.69 -16.90
C GLY A 183 6.73 -15.03 -16.30
N ASN A 184 7.26 -15.38 -15.12
CA ASN A 184 6.94 -16.61 -14.41
C ASN A 184 6.90 -16.36 -12.89
N ARG A 185 6.49 -17.34 -12.08
CA ARG A 185 6.37 -17.16 -10.62
C ARG A 185 7.68 -16.76 -9.90
N PHE A 186 8.84 -17.16 -10.41
CA PHE A 186 10.15 -16.78 -9.85
C PHE A 186 10.53 -15.34 -10.23
N ALA A 187 10.31 -14.97 -11.50
CA ALA A 187 10.42 -13.59 -11.93
C ALA A 187 9.47 -12.70 -11.12
N GLY A 188 8.23 -13.16 -10.93
CA GLY A 188 7.22 -12.54 -10.07
C GLY A 188 7.75 -12.26 -8.66
N LEU A 189 8.31 -13.28 -7.98
CA LEU A 189 8.94 -13.12 -6.66
C LEU A 189 10.00 -12.00 -6.68
N MET A 190 10.96 -12.06 -7.60
CA MET A 190 12.05 -11.08 -7.64
C MET A 190 11.57 -9.67 -7.96
N THR A 191 10.66 -9.54 -8.91
CA THR A 191 10.08 -8.24 -9.24
C THR A 191 9.22 -7.71 -8.10
N GLY A 192 8.42 -8.54 -7.42
CA GLY A 192 7.66 -8.14 -6.24
C GLY A 192 8.57 -7.65 -5.11
N THR A 193 9.66 -8.38 -4.84
CA THR A 193 10.65 -7.98 -3.83
C THR A 193 11.30 -6.64 -4.17
N MET A 194 11.79 -6.48 -5.40
CA MET A 194 12.44 -5.24 -5.83
C MET A 194 11.46 -4.06 -5.87
N THR A 195 10.28 -4.27 -6.46
CA THR A 195 9.25 -3.23 -6.55
C THR A 195 8.83 -2.80 -5.16
N THR A 196 8.48 -3.72 -4.26
CA THR A 196 8.09 -3.34 -2.90
C THR A 196 9.23 -2.75 -2.09
N ALA A 197 10.48 -3.21 -2.25
CA ALA A 197 11.62 -2.59 -1.59
C ALA A 197 11.86 -1.14 -2.05
N ILE A 198 11.61 -0.83 -3.32
CA ILE A 198 11.75 0.54 -3.86
C ILE A 198 10.54 1.39 -3.48
N VAL A 199 9.32 0.86 -3.68
CA VAL A 199 8.04 1.56 -3.47
C VAL A 199 7.73 1.70 -1.98
N GLN A 200 8.26 0.80 -1.14
CA GLN A 200 8.00 0.71 0.31
C GLN A 200 6.52 0.43 0.66
N SER A 201 5.76 -0.17 -0.27
CA SER A 201 4.34 -0.53 -0.06
C SER A 201 4.00 -1.87 -0.71
N SER A 202 3.86 -2.93 0.09
CA SER A 202 3.36 -4.22 -0.39
C SER A 202 1.89 -4.16 -0.78
N SER A 203 1.09 -3.34 -0.09
CA SER A 203 -0.33 -3.13 -0.41
C SER A 203 -0.49 -2.59 -1.83
N ALA A 204 0.28 -1.57 -2.21
CA ALA A 204 0.24 -1.02 -3.57
C ALA A 204 0.64 -2.07 -4.63
N VAL A 205 1.73 -2.80 -4.39
CA VAL A 205 2.18 -3.87 -5.29
C VAL A 205 1.15 -5.00 -5.40
N THR A 206 0.45 -5.31 -4.31
CA THR A 206 -0.62 -6.32 -4.29
C THR A 206 -1.85 -5.86 -5.05
N VAL A 207 -2.26 -4.59 -4.89
CA VAL A 207 -3.35 -3.97 -5.66
C VAL A 207 -3.02 -4.00 -7.16
N ILE A 208 -1.80 -3.61 -7.54
CA ILE A 208 -1.31 -3.70 -8.92
C ILE A 208 -1.35 -5.14 -9.42
N ALA A 209 -0.89 -6.11 -8.62
CA ALA A 209 -0.91 -7.52 -9.01
C ALA A 209 -2.33 -8.04 -9.22
N VAL A 210 -3.29 -7.64 -8.39
CA VAL A 210 -4.71 -7.96 -8.56
C VAL A 210 -5.27 -7.31 -9.82
N GLY A 211 -4.96 -6.04 -10.06
CA GLY A 211 -5.37 -5.30 -11.25
C GLY A 211 -4.83 -5.92 -12.54
N LEU A 212 -3.54 -6.24 -12.60
CA LEU A 212 -2.90 -6.92 -13.74
C LEU A 212 -3.50 -8.30 -14.04
N VAL A 213 -3.98 -8.99 -13.01
CA VAL A 213 -4.68 -10.27 -13.19
C VAL A 213 -6.10 -10.04 -13.70
N ASN A 214 -6.77 -8.99 -13.24
CA ASN A 214 -8.08 -8.60 -13.74
C ASN A 214 -8.03 -8.20 -15.21
N ALA A 215 -7.02 -7.41 -15.56
CA ALA A 215 -6.62 -7.00 -16.91
C ALA A 215 -6.29 -8.15 -17.86
N GLY A 216 -6.10 -9.37 -17.32
CA GLY A 216 -5.57 -10.52 -18.05
C GLY A 216 -4.13 -10.36 -18.52
N LEU A 217 -3.37 -9.38 -18.01
CA LEU A 217 -1.96 -9.15 -18.33
C LEU A 217 -1.03 -10.12 -17.58
N MET A 218 -1.54 -10.72 -16.51
CA MET A 218 -0.84 -11.69 -15.68
C MET A 218 -1.80 -12.82 -15.27
N THR A 219 -1.28 -14.04 -15.18
CA THR A 219 -2.04 -15.16 -14.59
C THR A 219 -2.10 -15.02 -13.07
N PHE A 220 -3.17 -15.51 -12.45
CA PHE A 220 -3.26 -15.47 -10.99
C PHE A 220 -2.15 -16.31 -10.29
N GLN A 221 -1.49 -17.26 -10.97
CA GLN A 221 -0.35 -17.98 -10.39
C GLN A 221 0.91 -17.12 -10.35
N GLN A 222 1.14 -16.32 -11.39
CA GLN A 222 2.24 -15.35 -11.41
C GLN A 222 2.03 -14.26 -10.35
N SER A 223 0.79 -13.81 -10.14
CA SER A 223 0.47 -12.81 -9.11
C SER A 223 0.78 -13.30 -7.69
N LEU A 224 0.53 -14.57 -7.37
CA LEU A 224 0.94 -15.15 -6.09
C LEU A 224 2.47 -15.09 -5.91
N GLY A 225 3.24 -15.29 -6.99
CA GLY A 225 4.69 -15.08 -6.98
C GLY A 225 5.06 -13.64 -6.64
N VAL A 226 4.42 -12.66 -7.28
CA VAL A 226 4.61 -11.23 -7.00
C VAL A 226 4.27 -10.88 -5.55
N ILE A 227 3.19 -11.43 -5.01
CA ILE A 227 2.74 -11.19 -3.63
C ILE A 227 3.70 -11.80 -2.60
N LEU A 228 4.21 -13.00 -2.85
CA LEU A 228 5.30 -13.54 -2.00
C LEU A 228 6.55 -12.66 -2.10
N GLY A 229 6.84 -12.14 -3.29
CA GLY A 229 7.95 -11.21 -3.50
C GLY A 229 7.79 -9.93 -2.68
N SER A 230 6.61 -9.32 -2.75
CA SER A 230 6.30 -8.06 -2.05
C SER A 230 6.43 -8.20 -0.53
N ASN A 231 6.06 -9.37 0.01
CA ASN A 231 6.27 -9.69 1.42
C ASN A 231 7.74 -9.59 1.85
N ILE A 232 8.67 -10.10 1.02
CA ILE A 232 10.11 -9.93 1.28
C ILE A 232 10.48 -8.45 1.20
N GLY A 233 10.01 -7.74 0.17
CA GLY A 233 10.35 -6.33 -0.05
C GLY A 233 9.94 -5.43 1.13
N THR A 234 8.78 -5.68 1.75
CA THR A 234 8.28 -4.92 2.91
C THR A 234 9.19 -4.98 4.12
N THR A 235 9.99 -6.04 4.26
CA THR A 235 10.91 -6.21 5.39
C THR A 235 12.01 -5.13 5.40
N ILE A 236 12.34 -4.56 4.24
CA ILE A 236 13.31 -3.47 4.11
C ILE A 236 12.88 -2.26 4.93
N THR A 237 11.58 -1.92 4.98
CA THR A 237 11.11 -0.80 5.81
C THR A 237 11.43 -1.06 7.28
N GLY A 238 11.08 -2.24 7.80
CA GLY A 238 11.36 -2.60 9.19
C GLY A 238 12.85 -2.57 9.53
N GLN A 239 13.71 -3.00 8.60
CA GLN A 239 15.16 -2.91 8.76
C GLN A 239 15.65 -1.46 8.80
N LEU A 240 15.09 -0.57 7.97
CA LEU A 240 15.38 0.86 8.01
C LEU A 240 14.94 1.49 9.34
N LEU A 241 13.79 1.11 9.88
CA LEU A 241 13.30 1.60 11.18
C LEU A 241 14.13 1.11 12.37
N ALA A 242 14.73 -0.07 12.26
CA ALA A 242 15.48 -0.70 13.34
C ALA A 242 16.88 -0.11 13.55
N PHE A 243 17.34 0.80 12.67
CA PHE A 243 18.55 1.55 12.93
C PHE A 243 18.33 2.53 14.09
N LYS A 244 19.25 2.56 15.05
CA LYS A 244 19.25 3.51 16.19
C LYS A 244 19.64 4.92 15.73
N ILE A 245 18.79 5.54 14.91
CA ILE A 245 19.03 6.87 14.31
C ILE A 245 18.02 7.90 14.87
N THR A 246 17.21 7.52 15.86
CA THR A 246 16.20 8.38 16.47
C THR A 246 16.77 9.73 16.94
N ASP A 247 17.98 9.74 17.49
CA ASP A 247 18.66 10.96 17.97
C ASP A 247 19.05 11.92 16.82
N PHE A 248 19.13 11.43 15.59
CA PHE A 248 19.46 12.22 14.40
C PHE A 248 18.20 12.64 13.62
N ALA A 249 16.99 12.42 14.15
CA ALA A 249 15.75 12.76 13.46
C ALA A 249 15.71 14.22 13.00
N LEU A 250 15.99 15.18 13.89
CA LEU A 250 15.96 16.61 13.58
C LEU A 250 17.04 17.03 12.56
N PRO A 251 18.33 16.64 12.70
CA PRO A 251 19.32 16.85 11.65
C PRO A 251 18.92 16.29 10.28
N ILE A 252 18.35 15.08 10.25
CA ILE A 252 17.89 14.45 9.00
C ILE A 252 16.79 15.28 8.35
N VAL A 253 15.79 15.74 9.11
CA VAL A 253 14.74 16.64 8.62
C VAL A 253 15.35 17.92 8.03
N ALA A 254 16.29 18.55 8.75
CA ALA A 254 16.93 19.78 8.30
C ALA A 254 17.70 19.59 6.98
N ILE A 255 18.51 18.54 6.86
CA ILE A 255 19.26 18.23 5.63
C ILE A 255 18.29 17.95 4.47
N GLY A 256 17.25 17.14 4.71
CA GLY A 256 16.24 16.84 3.72
C GLY A 256 15.49 18.09 3.25
N PHE A 257 15.16 18.99 4.18
CA PHE A 257 14.51 20.27 3.88
C PHE A 257 15.41 21.17 3.04
N VAL A 258 16.70 21.28 3.36
CA VAL A 258 17.65 22.06 2.55
C VAL A 258 17.72 21.52 1.12
N LEU A 259 17.85 20.19 0.97
CA LEU A 259 17.91 19.57 -0.35
C LEU A 259 16.59 19.74 -1.14
N TYR A 260 15.45 19.71 -0.46
CA TYR A 260 14.13 19.93 -1.05
C TYR A 260 13.89 21.38 -1.47
N ALA A 261 14.15 22.34 -0.57
CA ALA A 261 13.77 23.74 -0.74
C ALA A 261 14.71 24.50 -1.69
N PHE A 262 16.02 24.19 -1.66
CA PHE A 262 17.03 24.97 -2.40
C PHE A 262 17.54 24.30 -3.68
N SER A 263 17.11 23.07 -4.00
CA SER A 263 17.50 22.41 -5.24
C SER A 263 16.64 22.83 -6.42
N THR A 264 17.25 23.12 -7.56
CA THR A 264 16.55 23.37 -8.84
C THR A 264 16.14 22.09 -9.57
N SER A 265 16.84 20.97 -9.31
CA SER A 265 16.52 19.67 -9.93
C SER A 265 15.36 18.98 -9.23
N LYS A 266 14.28 18.66 -9.97
CA LYS A 266 13.12 17.91 -9.47
C LYS A 266 13.50 16.58 -8.82
N ARG A 267 14.47 15.86 -9.40
CA ARG A 267 14.94 14.58 -8.85
C ARG A 267 15.60 14.75 -7.48
N LYS A 268 16.43 15.78 -7.30
CA LYS A 268 17.03 16.12 -6.00
C LYS A 268 15.97 16.57 -4.99
N GLN A 269 14.96 17.32 -5.43
CA GLN A 269 13.83 17.70 -4.57
C GLN A 269 13.08 16.47 -4.03
N PHE A 270 12.86 15.45 -4.87
CA PHE A 270 12.25 14.19 -4.42
C PHE A 270 13.15 13.44 -3.42
N TRP A 271 14.47 13.38 -3.64
CA TRP A 271 15.39 12.84 -2.63
C TRP A 271 15.36 13.65 -1.32
N GLY A 272 15.23 14.97 -1.39
CA GLY A 272 15.02 15.81 -0.20
C GLY A 272 13.78 15.38 0.58
N LYS A 273 12.64 15.17 -0.11
CA LYS A 273 11.42 14.65 0.51
C LYS A 273 11.56 13.25 1.10
N VAL A 274 12.34 12.36 0.47
CA VAL A 274 12.67 11.04 1.04
C VAL A 274 13.40 11.18 2.37
N ILE A 275 14.40 12.07 2.44
CA ILE A 275 15.18 12.32 3.65
C ILE A 275 14.30 12.98 4.73
N ILE A 276 13.47 13.96 4.39
CA ILE A 276 12.49 14.55 5.32
C ILE A 276 11.57 13.47 5.87
N GLY A 277 11.02 12.61 5.00
CA GLY A 277 10.14 11.52 5.39
C GLY A 277 10.81 10.58 6.40
N LEU A 278 12.05 10.20 6.15
CA LEU A 278 12.85 9.39 7.08
C LEU A 278 13.04 10.08 8.44
N GLY A 279 13.33 11.38 8.45
CA GLY A 279 13.47 12.15 9.69
C GLY A 279 12.16 12.27 10.48
N LEU A 280 11.03 12.48 9.78
CA LEU A 280 9.69 12.54 10.41
C LEU A 280 9.28 11.20 11.01
N ILE A 281 9.60 10.08 10.35
CA ILE A 281 9.41 8.73 10.90
C ILE A 281 10.09 8.62 12.26
N PHE A 282 11.38 8.91 12.33
CA PHE A 282 12.13 8.82 13.57
C PHE A 282 11.64 9.81 14.64
N LEU A 283 11.26 11.03 14.24
CA LEU A 283 10.68 12.02 15.14
C LEU A 283 9.35 11.55 15.74
N GLY A 284 8.45 10.98 14.93
CA GLY A 284 7.20 10.42 15.40
C GLY A 284 7.39 9.27 16.38
N MET A 285 8.37 8.39 16.13
CA MET A 285 8.75 7.32 17.06
C MET A 285 9.30 7.88 18.38
N ALA A 286 10.12 8.93 18.34
CA ALA A 286 10.66 9.59 19.53
C ALA A 286 9.54 10.17 20.42
N LEU A 287 8.59 10.88 19.81
CA LEU A 287 7.44 11.46 20.51
C LEU A 287 6.56 10.40 21.18
N MET A 288 6.26 9.30 20.46
CA MET A 288 5.52 8.18 21.05
C MET A 288 6.28 7.56 22.22
N ARG A 289 7.60 7.34 22.06
CA ARG A 289 8.44 6.74 23.10
C ARG A 289 8.49 7.56 24.37
N GLN A 290 8.55 8.89 24.26
CA GLN A 290 8.65 9.82 25.40
C GLN A 290 7.52 9.62 26.42
N VAL A 291 6.28 9.39 25.95
CA VAL A 291 5.11 9.16 26.83
C VAL A 291 4.86 7.70 27.16
N LEU A 292 5.39 6.76 26.38
CA LEU A 292 5.25 5.33 26.63
C LEU A 292 6.28 4.79 27.62
N ASP A 293 7.49 5.36 27.65
CA ASP A 293 8.59 4.91 28.51
C ASP A 293 8.27 5.02 30.02
N PRO A 294 7.61 6.07 30.53
CA PRO A 294 7.20 6.14 31.93
C PRO A 294 6.18 5.06 32.31
N LEU A 295 5.29 4.68 31.39
CA LEU A 295 4.19 3.76 31.69
C LEU A 295 4.65 2.36 32.09
N LYS A 296 5.89 1.97 31.75
CA LYS A 296 6.45 0.67 32.13
C LYS A 296 6.65 0.52 33.64
N THR A 297 6.66 1.59 34.42
CA THR A 297 6.79 1.49 35.88
C THR A 297 5.47 1.09 36.54
N SER A 298 4.34 1.48 35.95
CA SER A 298 3.01 1.16 36.47
C SER A 298 2.75 -0.34 36.47
N SER A 299 2.42 -0.87 37.64
CA SER A 299 2.00 -2.25 37.87
C SER A 299 0.77 -2.62 37.04
N SER A 300 -0.23 -1.73 36.96
CA SER A 300 -1.44 -1.93 36.15
C SER A 300 -1.13 -2.02 34.65
N VAL A 301 -0.27 -1.14 34.14
CA VAL A 301 0.11 -1.14 32.71
C VAL A 301 0.97 -2.36 32.40
N LYS A 302 1.94 -2.69 33.26
CA LYS A 302 2.72 -3.94 33.17
C LYS A 302 1.81 -5.17 33.16
N ALA A 303 0.83 -5.25 34.05
CA ALA A 303 -0.09 -6.39 34.13
C ALA A 303 -0.93 -6.52 32.84
N PHE A 304 -1.45 -5.40 32.32
CA PHE A 304 -2.14 -5.38 31.04
C PHE A 304 -1.26 -5.90 29.91
N PHE A 305 -0.06 -5.35 29.74
CA PHE A 305 0.81 -5.77 28.65
C PHE A 305 1.45 -7.16 28.84
N THR A 306 1.59 -7.63 30.07
CA THR A 306 2.03 -9.01 30.37
C THR A 306 0.96 -10.01 29.94
N ASN A 307 -0.30 -9.76 30.29
CA ASN A 307 -1.44 -10.56 29.85
C ASN A 307 -1.62 -10.50 28.32
N PHE A 308 -1.39 -9.32 27.73
CA PHE A 308 -1.39 -9.13 26.29
C PHE A 308 -0.28 -9.96 25.60
N SER A 309 0.96 -9.85 26.09
CA SER A 309 2.13 -10.47 25.47
C SER A 309 2.15 -11.99 25.59
N SER A 310 1.50 -12.53 26.64
CA SER A 310 1.40 -13.97 26.89
C SER A 310 0.20 -14.64 26.18
N ASN A 311 -0.68 -13.88 25.53
CA ASN A 311 -1.84 -14.41 24.83
C ASN A 311 -1.66 -14.31 23.29
N PRO A 312 -1.31 -15.42 22.61
CA PRO A 312 -1.09 -15.43 21.16
C PRO A 312 -2.28 -14.95 20.35
N ILE A 313 -3.48 -15.37 20.71
CA ILE A 313 -4.71 -15.05 19.98
C ILE A 313 -4.97 -13.54 20.03
N LEU A 314 -4.84 -12.96 21.23
CA LEU A 314 -5.09 -11.54 21.44
C LEU A 314 -4.04 -10.67 20.73
N GLY A 315 -2.76 -11.06 20.77
CA GLY A 315 -1.69 -10.39 20.03
C GLY A 315 -1.90 -10.41 18.51
N ILE A 316 -2.23 -11.59 17.96
CA ILE A 316 -2.50 -11.76 16.52
C ILE A 316 -3.75 -10.96 16.10
N ALA A 317 -4.82 -11.01 16.90
CA ALA A 317 -6.04 -10.25 16.61
C ALA A 317 -5.79 -8.74 16.64
N ALA A 318 -5.05 -8.24 17.63
CA ALA A 318 -4.69 -6.83 17.72
C ALA A 318 -3.87 -6.37 16.52
N GLY A 319 -2.83 -7.13 16.13
CA GLY A 319 -2.02 -6.82 14.95
C GLY A 319 -2.86 -6.80 13.67
N THR A 320 -3.75 -7.79 13.51
CA THR A 320 -4.66 -7.88 12.37
C THR A 320 -5.56 -6.64 12.28
N LEU A 321 -6.19 -6.26 13.38
CA LEU A 321 -7.11 -5.11 13.42
C LEU A 321 -6.39 -3.79 13.16
N VAL A 322 -5.25 -3.55 13.82
CA VAL A 322 -4.49 -2.31 13.63
C VAL A 322 -4.05 -2.18 12.17
N THR A 323 -3.54 -3.26 11.57
CA THR A 323 -3.11 -3.21 10.17
C THR A 323 -4.27 -3.10 9.20
N MET A 324 -5.44 -3.69 9.49
CA MET A 324 -6.62 -3.49 8.65
C MET A 324 -7.11 -2.04 8.65
N LEU A 325 -7.04 -1.36 9.80
CA LEU A 325 -7.44 0.04 9.95
C LEU A 325 -6.43 0.99 9.31
N VAL A 326 -5.14 0.77 9.56
CA VAL A 326 -4.06 1.63 9.04
C VAL A 326 -3.72 1.30 7.57
N GLN A 327 -4.03 0.09 7.11
CA GLN A 327 -3.77 -0.44 5.77
C GLN A 327 -2.28 -0.43 5.35
N SER A 328 -1.38 -0.33 6.33
CA SER A 328 0.07 -0.29 6.12
C SER A 328 0.77 -1.22 7.10
N SER A 329 1.39 -2.29 6.58
CA SER A 329 2.09 -3.25 7.43
C SER A 329 3.35 -2.68 8.06
N SER A 330 4.12 -1.90 7.29
CA SER A 330 5.29 -1.19 7.81
C SER A 330 4.94 -0.23 8.95
N ALA A 331 3.73 0.34 8.93
CA ALA A 331 3.26 1.19 10.01
C ALA A 331 3.01 0.41 11.30
N THR A 332 2.28 -0.69 11.22
CA THR A 332 2.00 -1.55 12.38
C THR A 332 3.28 -2.18 12.93
N VAL A 333 4.22 -2.57 12.06
CA VAL A 333 5.55 -3.04 12.48
C VAL A 333 6.32 -1.95 13.21
N GLY A 334 6.30 -0.70 12.74
CA GLY A 334 6.94 0.43 13.42
C GLY A 334 6.33 0.76 14.79
N LEU A 335 5.00 0.68 14.92
CA LEU A 335 4.31 0.80 16.20
C LEU A 335 4.72 -0.34 17.15
N THR A 336 4.75 -1.57 16.64
CA THR A 336 5.17 -2.76 17.39
C THR A 336 6.62 -2.62 17.88
N MET A 337 7.52 -2.14 17.02
CA MET A 337 8.91 -1.85 17.40
C MET A 337 9.01 -0.78 18.48
N THR A 338 8.17 0.27 18.43
CA THR A 338 8.15 1.34 19.43
C THR A 338 7.69 0.80 20.79
N LEU A 339 6.60 0.01 20.82
CA LEU A 339 6.12 -0.63 22.05
C LEU A 339 7.17 -1.58 22.66
N ALA A 340 7.87 -2.35 21.81
CA ALA A 340 8.94 -3.23 22.26
C ALA A 340 10.16 -2.44 22.76
N ALA A 341 10.53 -1.35 22.10
CA ALA A 341 11.63 -0.47 22.51
C ALA A 341 11.38 0.20 23.86
N SER A 342 10.13 0.55 24.14
CA SER A 342 9.70 1.08 25.44
C SER A 342 9.62 0.01 26.54
N GLY A 343 9.79 -1.27 26.19
CA GLY A 343 9.70 -2.39 27.11
C GLY A 343 8.27 -2.69 27.59
N LEU A 344 7.26 -2.13 26.92
CA LEU A 344 5.86 -2.37 27.25
C LEU A 344 5.44 -3.78 26.83
N ILE A 345 5.85 -4.22 25.64
CA ILE A 345 5.60 -5.60 25.17
C ILE A 345 6.90 -6.39 25.13
N SER A 346 6.79 -7.69 25.39
CA SER A 346 7.92 -8.60 25.18
C SER A 346 8.19 -8.80 23.69
N VAL A 347 9.37 -9.31 23.35
CA VAL A 347 9.71 -9.72 21.97
C VAL A 347 8.70 -10.72 21.46
N GLU A 348 8.30 -11.69 22.29
CA GLU A 348 7.29 -12.68 21.96
C GLU A 348 5.93 -12.03 21.63
N GLY A 349 5.46 -11.09 22.46
CA GLY A 349 4.25 -10.32 22.19
C GLY A 349 4.32 -9.52 20.88
N ALA A 350 5.49 -8.95 20.59
CA ALA A 350 5.76 -8.28 19.33
C ALA A 350 5.71 -9.25 18.13
N LEU A 351 6.15 -10.50 18.27
CA LEU A 351 6.02 -11.51 17.21
C LEU A 351 4.56 -11.84 16.92
N TYR A 352 3.71 -12.00 17.95
CA TYR A 352 2.27 -12.23 17.75
C TYR A 352 1.62 -11.05 17.02
N LEU A 353 1.97 -9.81 17.37
CA LEU A 353 1.52 -8.61 16.64
C LEU A 353 1.96 -8.62 15.17
N VAL A 354 3.22 -8.98 14.87
CA VAL A 354 3.74 -9.07 13.50
C VAL A 354 3.04 -10.17 12.70
N LEU A 355 2.70 -11.31 13.31
CA LEU A 355 1.89 -12.35 12.67
C LEU A 355 0.49 -11.82 12.32
N GLY A 356 -0.13 -11.08 13.24
CA GLY A 356 -1.39 -10.39 13.01
C GLY A 356 -1.31 -9.36 11.88
N ASP A 357 -0.27 -8.54 11.86
CA ASP A 357 0.00 -7.55 10.81
C ASP A 357 0.01 -8.17 9.41
N ASN A 358 0.65 -9.34 9.29
CA ASN A 358 0.73 -10.09 8.05
C ASN A 358 -0.64 -10.61 7.58
N ILE A 359 -1.52 -11.00 8.50
CA ILE A 359 -2.92 -11.33 8.18
C ILE A 359 -3.67 -10.05 7.79
N GLY A 360 -3.58 -8.98 8.58
CA GLY A 360 -4.32 -7.74 8.37
C GLY A 360 -4.05 -7.09 7.01
N THR A 361 -2.82 -7.17 6.51
CA THR A 361 -2.41 -6.63 5.20
C THR A 361 -3.24 -7.18 4.02
N THR A 362 -3.81 -8.38 4.17
CA THR A 362 -4.62 -9.05 3.13
C THR A 362 -5.88 -8.28 2.75
N ILE A 363 -6.39 -7.41 3.63
CA ILE A 363 -7.61 -6.62 3.37
C ILE A 363 -7.49 -5.79 2.09
N THR A 364 -6.29 -5.29 1.79
CA THR A 364 -6.04 -4.45 0.61
C THR A 364 -6.27 -5.19 -0.69
N ALA A 365 -5.85 -6.46 -0.77
CA ALA A 365 -6.11 -7.34 -1.90
C ALA A 365 -7.60 -7.67 -2.03
N GLN A 366 -8.27 -7.89 -0.89
CA GLN A 366 -9.70 -8.18 -0.87
C GLN A 366 -10.49 -6.99 -1.43
N LEU A 367 -10.19 -5.77 -0.96
CA LEU A 367 -10.77 -4.53 -1.50
C LEU A 367 -10.40 -4.30 -2.97
N ALA A 368 -9.17 -4.65 -3.37
CA ALA A 368 -8.73 -4.57 -4.76
C ALA A 368 -9.53 -5.49 -5.70
N ALA A 369 -9.92 -6.68 -5.23
CA ALA A 369 -10.67 -7.64 -6.03
C ALA A 369 -12.19 -7.41 -6.05
N ILE A 370 -12.72 -6.46 -5.25
CA ILE A 370 -14.13 -6.04 -5.34
C ILE A 370 -14.37 -5.42 -6.73
N GLY A 371 -15.41 -5.88 -7.42
CA GLY A 371 -15.72 -5.49 -8.80
C GLY A 371 -14.93 -6.24 -9.86
N GLY A 372 -13.82 -6.89 -9.50
CA GLY A 372 -12.99 -7.65 -10.42
C GLY A 372 -13.54 -9.05 -10.76
N GLY A 373 -13.02 -9.59 -11.86
CA GLY A 373 -13.24 -10.94 -12.35
C GLY A 373 -12.65 -12.02 -11.45
N ARG A 374 -12.85 -13.29 -11.82
CA ARG A 374 -12.50 -14.42 -10.95
C ARG A 374 -11.02 -14.59 -10.71
N ALA A 375 -10.19 -14.23 -11.67
CA ALA A 375 -8.75 -14.30 -11.51
C ALA A 375 -8.26 -13.30 -10.43
N ALA A 376 -8.84 -12.10 -10.39
CA ALA A 376 -8.60 -11.11 -9.34
C ALA A 376 -9.06 -11.62 -7.97
N ARG A 377 -10.29 -12.16 -7.87
CA ARG A 377 -10.79 -12.78 -6.63
C ARG A 377 -9.95 -13.96 -6.15
N ARG A 378 -9.50 -14.83 -7.06
CA ARG A 378 -8.59 -15.95 -6.76
C ARG A 378 -7.24 -15.46 -6.26
N THR A 379 -6.71 -14.36 -6.81
CA THR A 379 -5.48 -13.73 -6.32
C THR A 379 -5.65 -13.25 -4.89
N ALA A 380 -6.73 -12.52 -4.60
CA ALA A 380 -6.99 -12.00 -3.27
C ALA A 380 -7.25 -13.09 -2.21
N VAL A 381 -8.05 -14.11 -2.56
CA VAL A 381 -8.26 -15.30 -1.72
C VAL A 381 -6.96 -16.06 -1.53
N GLY A 382 -6.13 -16.22 -2.57
CA GLY A 382 -4.83 -16.88 -2.47
C GLY A 382 -3.85 -16.15 -1.56
N HIS A 383 -3.83 -14.81 -1.62
CA HIS A 383 -3.06 -13.99 -0.68
C HIS A 383 -3.50 -14.22 0.76
N THR A 384 -4.81 -14.13 1.00
CA THR A 384 -5.40 -14.35 2.34
C THR A 384 -5.11 -15.75 2.87
N PHE A 385 -5.30 -16.77 2.02
CA PHE A 385 -5.08 -18.16 2.37
C PHE A 385 -3.64 -18.46 2.74
N ILE A 386 -2.68 -17.95 1.95
CA ILE A 386 -1.25 -18.08 2.25
C ILE A 386 -0.97 -17.42 3.61
N LYS A 387 -1.31 -16.14 3.80
CA LYS A 387 -1.03 -15.40 5.05
C LYS A 387 -1.65 -16.04 6.29
N LEU A 388 -2.86 -16.58 6.19
CA LEU A 388 -3.50 -17.29 7.29
C LEU A 388 -2.75 -18.58 7.66
N ILE A 389 -2.32 -19.38 6.68
CA ILE A 389 -1.52 -20.57 6.96
C ILE A 389 -0.19 -20.16 7.58
N GLU A 390 0.53 -19.21 6.97
CA GLU A 390 1.80 -18.68 7.46
C GLU A 390 1.73 -18.26 8.93
N ALA A 391 0.74 -17.45 9.28
CA ALA A 391 0.56 -16.98 10.65
C ALA A 391 0.16 -18.11 11.61
N THR A 392 -0.71 -19.03 11.17
CA THR A 392 -1.20 -20.13 12.01
C THR A 392 -0.07 -21.06 12.41
N TYR A 393 0.71 -21.56 11.46
CA TYR A 393 1.76 -22.52 11.81
C TYR A 393 2.94 -21.84 12.52
N PHE A 394 3.26 -20.57 12.23
CA PHE A 394 4.27 -19.84 13.01
C PHE A 394 3.82 -19.59 14.45
N ALA A 395 2.53 -19.32 14.69
CA ALA A 395 1.99 -19.22 16.04
C ALA A 395 2.14 -20.55 16.80
N LEU A 396 1.95 -21.69 16.12
CA LEU A 396 2.22 -23.01 16.68
C LEU A 396 3.71 -23.21 16.99
N ILE A 397 4.62 -22.77 16.10
CA ILE A 397 6.08 -22.82 16.33
C ILE A 397 6.48 -22.00 17.55
N LEU A 398 5.90 -20.81 17.73
CA LEU A 398 6.13 -19.97 18.91
C LEU A 398 5.63 -20.64 20.21
N SER A 399 4.57 -21.45 20.11
CA SER A 399 4.01 -22.19 21.24
C SER A 399 4.81 -23.44 21.63
N ILE A 400 5.85 -23.81 20.88
CA ILE A 400 6.68 -24.99 21.19
C ILE A 400 7.46 -24.76 22.49
N PRO A 401 7.50 -25.71 23.44
CA PRO A 401 8.29 -25.60 24.66
C PRO A 401 9.75 -25.23 24.38
N GLY A 402 10.24 -24.19 25.04
CA GLY A 402 11.60 -23.66 24.85
C GLY A 402 11.77 -22.72 23.66
N ASN A 403 10.68 -22.40 22.93
CA ASN A 403 10.52 -21.39 21.87
C ASN A 403 11.79 -21.19 21.02
N PRO A 404 12.15 -22.17 20.17
CA PRO A 404 13.41 -22.15 19.43
C PRO A 404 13.49 -20.97 18.45
N PHE A 405 12.35 -20.52 17.91
CA PHE A 405 12.30 -19.36 17.04
C PHE A 405 12.58 -18.06 17.80
N LEU A 406 11.98 -17.88 18.99
CA LEU A 406 12.29 -16.73 19.85
C LEU A 406 13.78 -16.69 20.22
N LYS A 407 14.37 -17.85 20.56
CA LYS A 407 15.81 -17.94 20.85
C LYS A 407 16.66 -17.54 19.63
N LEU A 408 16.31 -18.04 18.45
CA LEU A 408 16.99 -17.66 17.20
C LEU A 408 16.93 -16.14 17.00
N VAL A 409 15.75 -15.53 17.19
CA VAL A 409 15.54 -14.08 17.06
C VAL A 409 16.38 -13.31 18.08
N GLN A 410 16.38 -13.73 19.35
CA GLN A 410 17.16 -13.11 20.42
C GLN A 410 18.67 -13.15 20.14
N MET A 411 19.17 -14.22 19.50
CA MET A 411 20.58 -14.35 19.09
C MET A 411 20.98 -13.38 17.97
N THR A 412 20.03 -12.78 17.25
CA THR A 412 20.37 -11.91 16.11
C THR A 412 20.86 -10.51 16.50
N SER A 413 20.54 -10.02 17.70
CA SER A 413 20.86 -8.66 18.15
C SER A 413 20.41 -8.42 19.60
N ASP A 414 21.12 -7.58 20.37
CA ASP A 414 20.70 -7.16 21.72
C ASP A 414 19.58 -6.11 21.71
N SER A 415 19.39 -5.39 20.60
CA SER A 415 18.31 -4.41 20.45
C SER A 415 16.97 -5.08 20.16
N LEU A 416 15.96 -4.83 21.01
CA LEU A 416 14.58 -5.31 20.85
C LEU A 416 13.97 -4.92 19.49
N MET A 417 14.19 -3.69 19.02
CA MET A 417 13.71 -3.23 17.70
C MET A 417 14.32 -4.06 16.56
N ARG A 418 15.62 -4.34 16.62
CA ARG A 418 16.30 -5.17 15.61
C ARG A 418 15.85 -6.62 15.68
N GLN A 419 15.58 -7.15 16.87
CA GLN A 419 15.01 -8.49 17.02
C GLN A 419 13.65 -8.59 16.31
N VAL A 420 12.75 -7.62 16.51
CA VAL A 420 11.45 -7.56 15.81
C VAL A 420 11.64 -7.45 14.28
N ALA A 421 12.56 -6.59 13.81
CA ALA A 421 12.85 -6.43 12.38
C ALA A 421 13.39 -7.72 11.75
N ASN A 422 14.32 -8.37 12.43
CA ASN A 422 14.94 -9.61 11.99
C ASN A 422 13.93 -10.74 11.97
N ALA A 423 13.09 -10.85 13.00
CA ALA A 423 12.03 -11.85 13.02
C ALA A 423 11.05 -11.66 11.87
N HIS A 424 10.62 -10.43 11.60
CA HIS A 424 9.76 -10.11 10.46
C HIS A 424 10.43 -10.46 9.12
N SER A 425 11.74 -10.24 9.01
CA SER A 425 12.53 -10.59 7.82
C SER A 425 12.65 -12.09 7.63
N ILE A 426 13.05 -12.82 8.67
CA ILE A 426 13.19 -14.28 8.66
C ILE A 426 11.83 -14.93 8.32
N PHE A 427 10.75 -14.46 8.96
CA PHE A 427 9.40 -14.94 8.70
C PHE A 427 9.02 -14.81 7.21
N ASN A 428 9.11 -13.60 6.63
CA ASN A 428 8.68 -13.40 5.24
C ASN A 428 9.60 -14.08 4.22
N ILE A 429 10.91 -14.07 4.46
CA ILE A 429 11.88 -14.73 3.57
C ILE A 429 11.63 -16.25 3.57
N PHE A 430 11.57 -16.86 4.75
CA PHE A 430 11.33 -18.30 4.89
C PHE A 430 10.00 -18.70 4.23
N ASN A 431 8.91 -17.99 4.55
CA ASN A 431 7.60 -18.26 3.98
C ASN A 431 7.57 -18.14 2.46
N SER A 432 8.20 -17.10 1.91
CA SER A 432 8.24 -16.88 0.48
C SER A 432 8.94 -18.01 -0.26
N PHE A 433 10.06 -18.51 0.26
CA PHE A 433 10.75 -19.67 -0.32
C PHE A 433 9.98 -20.98 -0.12
N LEU A 434 9.27 -21.14 1.01
CA LEU A 434 8.44 -22.31 1.29
C LEU A 434 7.21 -22.40 0.36
N PHE A 435 6.49 -21.29 0.16
CA PHE A 435 5.25 -21.27 -0.61
C PHE A 435 5.46 -21.15 -2.12
N LEU A 436 6.60 -20.61 -2.58
CA LEU A 436 6.91 -20.49 -4.00
C LEU A 436 6.76 -21.82 -4.80
N PRO A 437 7.33 -22.96 -4.36
CA PRO A 437 7.09 -24.24 -5.03
C PRO A 437 5.64 -24.72 -4.89
N LEU A 438 4.96 -24.36 -3.79
CA LEU A 438 3.58 -24.76 -3.46
C LEU A 438 2.49 -23.92 -4.15
N ILE A 439 2.84 -22.84 -4.87
CA ILE A 439 1.88 -22.00 -5.62
C ILE A 439 0.88 -22.82 -6.45
N PRO A 440 1.26 -23.87 -7.21
CA PRO A 440 0.31 -24.66 -8.00
C PRO A 440 -0.69 -25.44 -7.14
N LEU A 441 -0.31 -25.82 -5.91
CA LEU A 441 -1.22 -26.45 -4.95
C LEU A 441 -2.20 -25.41 -4.38
N VAL A 442 -1.68 -24.27 -3.92
CA VAL A 442 -2.51 -23.14 -3.45
C VAL A 442 -3.50 -22.74 -4.55
N ALA A 443 -3.03 -22.67 -5.79
CA ALA A 443 -3.85 -22.35 -6.94
C ALA A 443 -5.01 -23.34 -7.18
N ARG A 444 -4.82 -24.63 -6.90
CA ARG A 444 -5.90 -25.62 -6.97
C ARG A 444 -6.94 -25.38 -5.87
N VAL A 445 -6.50 -25.09 -4.65
CA VAL A 445 -7.39 -24.77 -3.53
C VAL A 445 -8.19 -23.49 -3.82
N CYS A 446 -7.55 -22.42 -4.31
CA CYS A 446 -8.25 -21.19 -4.67
C CYS A 446 -9.28 -21.38 -5.79
N LYS A 447 -9.01 -22.27 -6.76
CA LYS A 447 -9.98 -22.63 -7.80
C LYS A 447 -11.19 -23.39 -7.24
N MET A 448 -11.02 -24.14 -6.16
CA MET A 448 -12.11 -24.82 -5.45
C MET A 448 -12.96 -23.82 -4.63
N ILE A 449 -12.32 -22.85 -3.96
CA ILE A 449 -13.02 -21.80 -3.20
C ILE A 449 -13.78 -20.85 -4.13
N VAL A 450 -13.21 -20.53 -5.30
CA VAL A 450 -13.82 -19.67 -6.33
C VAL A 450 -13.95 -20.45 -7.65
N PRO A 451 -14.99 -21.31 -7.80
CA PRO A 451 -15.19 -22.19 -8.96
C PRO A 451 -15.62 -21.45 -10.23
N VAL A 452 -15.39 -22.02 -11.41
CA VAL A 452 -15.88 -21.48 -12.70
C VAL A 452 -17.39 -21.78 -12.86
N LYS A 453 -18.15 -20.92 -13.55
CA LYS A 453 -19.60 -20.99 -13.80
C LYS A 453 -19.74 -20.85 -15.32
N GLU A 454 -20.52 -21.72 -15.94
CA GLU A 454 -20.61 -21.82 -17.41
C GLU A 454 -21.13 -20.54 -18.09
N SER A 455 -21.87 -19.70 -17.38
CA SER A 455 -22.45 -18.45 -17.90
C SER A 455 -21.46 -17.28 -18.10
N GLU A 456 -20.16 -17.47 -17.87
CA GLU A 456 -19.14 -16.40 -17.90
C GLU A 456 -18.25 -16.41 -19.15
N PHE A 457 -18.44 -17.33 -20.10
CA PHE A 457 -17.67 -17.35 -21.36
C PHE A 457 -18.02 -16.22 -22.34
N SER A 458 -19.01 -15.38 -22.02
CA SER A 458 -19.57 -14.36 -22.89
C SER A 458 -19.44 -12.96 -22.30
N ARG A 459 -18.22 -12.46 -22.11
CA ARG A 459 -18.03 -11.01 -21.86
C ARG A 459 -16.97 -10.42 -22.76
N THR A 460 -17.48 -9.79 -23.81
CA THR A 460 -16.81 -8.89 -24.74
C THR A 460 -16.70 -7.46 -24.18
N GLU A 461 -16.87 -7.26 -22.86
CA GLU A 461 -16.71 -5.95 -22.22
C GLU A 461 -15.23 -5.52 -22.23
N VAL A 462 -15.01 -4.22 -22.40
CA VAL A 462 -13.71 -3.59 -22.15
C VAL A 462 -13.40 -3.73 -20.66
N MET A 463 -12.29 -4.36 -20.32
CA MET A 463 -11.88 -4.55 -18.92
C MET A 463 -10.72 -3.62 -18.60
N LEU A 464 -11.01 -2.33 -18.44
CA LEU A 464 -10.04 -1.33 -17.97
C LEU A 464 -10.14 -1.19 -16.45
N GLU A 465 -9.03 -1.41 -15.74
CA GLU A 465 -9.00 -1.40 -14.28
C GLU A 465 -8.66 0.01 -13.76
N GLU A 466 -9.63 0.67 -13.11
CA GLU A 466 -9.43 2.04 -12.57
C GLU A 466 -8.29 2.12 -11.55
N LYS A 467 -8.03 1.05 -10.78
CA LYS A 467 -6.93 1.02 -9.80
C LYS A 467 -5.54 1.08 -10.43
N LEU A 468 -5.42 0.78 -11.73
CA LEU A 468 -4.15 0.90 -12.46
C LEU A 468 -3.85 2.34 -12.89
N LEU A 469 -4.81 3.28 -12.80
CA LEU A 469 -4.59 4.70 -13.12
C LEU A 469 -3.50 5.34 -12.24
N ASP A 470 -3.31 4.84 -11.02
CA ASP A 470 -2.25 5.31 -10.12
C ASP A 470 -0.86 4.79 -10.52
N THR A 471 -0.79 3.90 -11.52
CA THR A 471 0.45 3.41 -12.13
C THR A 471 0.43 3.64 -13.66
N PRO A 472 0.70 4.88 -14.13
CA PRO A 472 0.53 5.27 -15.54
C PRO A 472 1.22 4.37 -16.56
N GLU A 473 2.37 3.79 -16.21
CA GLU A 473 3.14 2.89 -17.07
C GLU A 473 2.43 1.56 -17.34
N ILE A 474 1.48 1.15 -16.48
CA ILE A 474 0.65 -0.03 -16.67
C ILE A 474 -0.66 0.35 -17.35
N ALA A 475 -1.27 1.45 -16.91
CA ALA A 475 -2.52 1.95 -17.48
C ALA A 475 -2.41 2.13 -19.01
N ILE A 476 -1.28 2.63 -19.50
CA ILE A 476 -1.05 2.75 -20.96
C ILE A 476 -0.99 1.39 -21.68
N VAL A 477 -0.48 0.35 -21.02
CA VAL A 477 -0.40 -1.00 -21.59
C VAL A 477 -1.79 -1.64 -21.70
N GLU A 478 -2.69 -1.34 -20.75
CA GLU A 478 -4.10 -1.72 -20.88
C GLU A 478 -4.77 -1.04 -22.07
N ILE A 479 -4.55 0.26 -22.23
CA ILE A 479 -5.07 1.00 -23.40
C ILE A 479 -4.58 0.35 -24.70
N GLU A 480 -3.27 0.11 -24.84
CA GLU A 480 -2.70 -0.55 -26.03
C GLU A 480 -3.33 -1.91 -26.33
N ARG A 481 -3.53 -2.73 -25.30
CA ARG A 481 -4.15 -4.05 -25.44
C ARG A 481 -5.60 -3.94 -25.92
N GLU A 482 -6.37 -3.04 -25.33
CA GLU A 482 -7.76 -2.83 -25.72
C GLU A 482 -7.86 -2.18 -27.12
N THR A 483 -6.90 -1.34 -27.52
CA THR A 483 -6.76 -0.85 -28.89
C THR A 483 -6.52 -1.99 -29.88
N VAL A 484 -5.68 -2.98 -29.55
CA VAL A 484 -5.47 -4.18 -30.39
C VAL A 484 -6.78 -4.97 -30.52
N ARG A 485 -7.52 -5.16 -29.42
CA ARG A 485 -8.83 -5.83 -29.47
C ARG A 485 -9.83 -5.06 -30.32
N MET A 486 -9.88 -3.74 -30.17
CA MET A 486 -10.75 -2.85 -30.95
C MET A 486 -10.43 -2.96 -32.44
N ALA A 487 -9.14 -3.01 -32.82
CA ALA A 487 -8.72 -3.22 -34.20
C ALA A 487 -9.18 -4.58 -34.77
N VAL A 488 -9.19 -5.65 -33.97
CA VAL A 488 -9.72 -6.96 -34.38
C VAL A 488 -11.22 -6.86 -34.66
N VAL A 489 -11.99 -6.26 -33.75
CA VAL A 489 -13.45 -6.09 -33.94
C VAL A 489 -13.73 -5.21 -35.16
N ALA A 490 -13.02 -4.08 -35.30
CA ALA A 490 -13.14 -3.19 -36.45
C ALA A 490 -12.82 -3.91 -37.78
N ARG A 491 -11.76 -4.74 -37.83
CA ARG A 491 -11.47 -5.58 -39.00
C ARG A 491 -12.64 -6.50 -39.31
N GLU A 492 -13.18 -7.21 -38.31
CA GLU A 492 -14.34 -8.08 -38.53
C GLU A 492 -15.56 -7.33 -39.03
N THR A 493 -15.78 -6.10 -38.56
CA THR A 493 -16.86 -5.20 -39.02
C THR A 493 -16.66 -4.81 -40.48
N VAL A 494 -15.45 -4.40 -40.87
CA VAL A 494 -15.11 -4.06 -42.28
C VAL A 494 -15.26 -5.29 -43.18
N MET A 495 -14.77 -6.47 -42.77
CA MET A 495 -14.93 -7.69 -43.57
C MET A 495 -16.40 -8.07 -43.75
N ALA A 496 -17.23 -7.85 -42.73
CA ALA A 496 -18.68 -8.03 -42.84
C ALA A 496 -19.31 -6.99 -43.79
N GLY A 497 -18.88 -5.72 -43.76
CA GLY A 497 -19.28 -4.68 -44.69
C GLY A 497 -18.94 -5.00 -46.14
N ILE A 498 -17.71 -5.45 -46.40
CA ILE A 498 -17.26 -5.91 -47.72
C ILE A 498 -18.10 -7.11 -48.19
N SER A 499 -18.29 -8.13 -47.35
CA SER A 499 -19.10 -9.29 -47.68
C SER A 499 -20.55 -8.91 -47.99
N CYS A 500 -21.12 -8.00 -47.19
CA CYS A 500 -22.46 -7.47 -47.42
C CYS A 500 -22.56 -6.75 -48.76
N PHE A 501 -21.59 -5.89 -49.08
CA PHE A 501 -21.56 -5.17 -50.36
C PHE A 501 -21.45 -6.13 -51.56
N MET A 502 -20.60 -7.14 -51.46
CA MET A 502 -20.37 -8.10 -52.55
C MET A 502 -21.56 -9.04 -52.76
N THR A 503 -22.07 -9.62 -51.67
CA THR A 503 -22.99 -10.77 -51.71
C THR A 503 -24.40 -10.47 -51.21
N GLY A 504 -24.60 -9.38 -50.47
CA GLY A 504 -25.83 -9.06 -49.75
C GLY A 504 -25.96 -9.72 -48.37
N SER A 505 -24.90 -10.37 -47.87
CA SER A 505 -24.88 -11.01 -46.55
C SER A 505 -23.53 -10.78 -45.84
N PRO A 506 -23.48 -10.53 -44.52
CA PRO A 506 -24.60 -10.41 -43.57
C PRO A 506 -25.44 -9.13 -43.81
N ASN A 507 -26.57 -8.97 -43.13
CA ASN A 507 -27.41 -7.78 -43.26
C ASN A 507 -26.80 -6.55 -42.57
N GLY A 508 -27.24 -5.35 -42.97
CA GLY A 508 -26.78 -4.08 -42.37
C GLY A 508 -26.95 -4.03 -40.86
N ASP A 509 -28.07 -4.51 -40.31
CA ASP A 509 -28.31 -4.54 -38.85
C ASP A 509 -27.23 -5.31 -38.07
N SER A 510 -26.69 -6.40 -38.65
CA SER A 510 -25.63 -7.16 -38.00
C SER A 510 -24.29 -6.42 -38.03
N ILE A 511 -24.05 -5.58 -39.04
CA ILE A 511 -22.84 -4.75 -39.16
C ILE A 511 -22.94 -3.59 -38.18
N MET A 512 -24.09 -2.92 -38.12
CA MET A 512 -24.36 -1.84 -37.17
C MET A 512 -24.12 -2.29 -35.72
N LYS A 513 -24.62 -3.47 -35.33
CA LYS A 513 -24.34 -4.01 -33.98
C LYS A 513 -22.85 -4.23 -33.67
N LYS A 514 -22.04 -4.53 -34.68
CA LYS A 514 -20.59 -4.68 -34.49
C LYS A 514 -19.88 -3.33 -34.47
N GLU A 515 -20.39 -2.34 -35.20
CA GLU A 515 -19.89 -0.97 -35.16
C GLU A 515 -20.26 -0.28 -33.83
N ASP A 516 -21.50 -0.44 -33.33
CA ASP A 516 -21.92 -0.02 -31.98
C ASP A 516 -20.96 -0.54 -30.90
N GLN A 517 -20.45 -1.77 -31.09
CA GLN A 517 -19.47 -2.36 -30.18
C GLN A 517 -18.12 -1.65 -30.24
N VAL A 518 -17.64 -1.27 -31.43
CA VAL A 518 -16.40 -0.51 -31.61
C VAL A 518 -16.53 0.88 -30.97
N ASP A 519 -17.69 1.52 -31.11
CA ASP A 519 -18.03 2.81 -30.48
C ASP A 519 -18.00 2.75 -28.96
N ASP A 520 -18.65 1.74 -28.38
CA ASP A 520 -18.60 1.51 -26.94
C ASP A 520 -17.15 1.30 -26.46
N MET A 521 -16.33 0.57 -27.23
CA MET A 521 -14.91 0.39 -26.93
C MET A 521 -14.13 1.71 -27.00
N GLN A 522 -14.32 2.50 -28.05
CA GLN A 522 -13.68 3.80 -28.25
C GLN A 522 -14.01 4.76 -27.11
N ARG A 523 -15.29 4.83 -26.70
CA ARG A 523 -15.76 5.63 -25.57
C ARG A 523 -15.08 5.22 -24.27
N ASP A 524 -15.11 3.94 -23.94
CA ASP A 524 -14.60 3.43 -22.67
C ASP A 524 -13.07 3.63 -22.55
N ILE A 525 -12.32 3.38 -23.62
CA ILE A 525 -10.88 3.63 -23.68
C ILE A 525 -10.57 5.13 -23.56
N THR A 526 -11.34 5.98 -24.24
CA THR A 526 -11.16 7.44 -24.19
C THR A 526 -11.43 8.01 -22.80
N ILE A 527 -12.48 7.54 -22.12
CA ILE A 527 -12.78 7.94 -20.73
C ILE A 527 -11.64 7.54 -19.80
N TYR A 528 -11.11 6.32 -19.94
CA TYR A 528 -9.99 5.84 -19.14
C TYR A 528 -8.71 6.65 -19.39
N ALA A 529 -8.38 6.92 -20.65
CA ALA A 529 -7.25 7.77 -21.03
C ALA A 529 -7.38 9.20 -20.48
N SER A 530 -8.59 9.78 -20.50
CA SER A 530 -8.88 11.09 -19.91
C SER A 530 -8.62 11.11 -18.39
N LYS A 531 -9.05 10.08 -17.67
CA LYS A 531 -8.72 9.92 -16.24
C LYS A 531 -7.21 9.78 -16.02
N LEU A 532 -6.50 9.11 -16.94
CA LEU A 532 -5.05 8.96 -16.87
C LEU A 532 -4.32 10.31 -17.06
N PHE A 533 -4.76 11.18 -17.96
CA PHE A 533 -4.21 12.54 -18.12
C PHE A 533 -4.27 13.39 -16.85
N GLN A 534 -5.26 13.13 -15.98
CA GLN A 534 -5.39 13.82 -14.70
C GLN A 534 -4.41 13.32 -13.62
N ARG A 535 -3.63 12.27 -13.91
CA ARG A 535 -2.61 11.72 -13.01
C ARG A 535 -1.24 12.30 -13.35
N GLY A 536 -0.29 12.18 -12.42
CA GLY A 536 1.08 12.64 -12.67
C GLY A 536 1.80 11.68 -13.62
N LEU A 537 1.74 11.96 -14.93
CA LEU A 537 2.34 11.15 -16.00
C LEU A 537 3.87 11.17 -15.97
N THR A 538 4.48 10.08 -16.44
CA THR A 538 5.89 10.08 -16.83
C THR A 538 6.04 10.69 -18.21
N GLU A 539 7.25 11.17 -18.54
CA GLU A 539 7.57 11.74 -19.85
C GLU A 539 7.20 10.77 -20.99
N ASP A 540 7.56 9.50 -20.87
CA ASP A 540 7.21 8.45 -21.84
C ASP A 540 5.69 8.32 -22.03
N VAL A 541 4.91 8.25 -20.95
CA VAL A 541 3.45 8.11 -21.04
C VAL A 541 2.83 9.39 -21.62
N SER A 542 3.33 10.57 -21.24
CA SER A 542 2.83 11.87 -21.72
C SER A 542 3.00 12.03 -23.24
N LEU A 543 4.05 11.45 -23.82
CA LEU A 543 4.30 11.50 -25.26
C LEU A 543 3.50 10.42 -26.03
N ARG A 544 3.23 9.27 -25.43
CA ARG A 544 2.54 8.15 -26.11
C ARG A 544 1.02 8.25 -26.07
N LEU A 545 0.47 8.72 -24.95
CA LEU A 545 -0.97 8.73 -24.71
C LEU A 545 -1.77 9.52 -25.76
N PRO A 546 -1.32 10.72 -26.24
CA PRO A 546 -2.02 11.43 -27.32
C PRO A 546 -2.04 10.64 -28.64
N VAL A 547 -0.93 10.00 -29.01
CA VAL A 547 -0.84 9.20 -30.24
C VAL A 547 -1.77 8.00 -30.20
N LEU A 548 -1.88 7.34 -29.03
CA LEU A 548 -2.83 6.25 -28.82
C LEU A 548 -4.28 6.71 -28.98
N LEU A 549 -4.66 7.88 -28.45
CA LEU A 549 -6.01 8.42 -28.64
C LEU A 549 -6.34 8.70 -30.11
N HIS A 550 -5.39 9.26 -30.86
CA HIS A 550 -5.55 9.43 -32.31
C HIS A 550 -5.72 8.08 -33.02
N THR A 551 -4.88 7.10 -32.66
CA THR A 551 -4.96 5.74 -33.21
C THR A 551 -6.32 5.08 -32.93
N ILE A 552 -6.87 5.25 -31.72
CA ILE A 552 -8.18 4.74 -31.34
C ILE A 552 -9.28 5.39 -32.19
N ASN A 553 -9.21 6.71 -32.39
CA ASN A 553 -10.17 7.43 -33.23
C ASN A 553 -10.09 6.97 -34.70
N ASP A 554 -8.90 6.81 -35.28
CA ASP A 554 -8.78 6.29 -36.65
C ASP A 554 -9.33 4.86 -36.79
N ILE A 555 -9.18 3.99 -35.77
CA ILE A 555 -9.75 2.63 -35.80
C ILE A 555 -11.29 2.64 -35.75
N GLU A 556 -11.91 3.57 -35.01
CA GLU A 556 -13.36 3.75 -35.01
C GLU A 556 -13.85 4.21 -36.39
N ARG A 557 -13.20 5.20 -37.01
CA ARG A 557 -13.54 5.65 -38.37
C ARG A 557 -13.45 4.55 -39.42
N VAL A 558 -12.51 3.61 -39.25
CA VAL A 558 -12.43 2.42 -40.11
C VAL A 558 -13.71 1.57 -40.00
N SER A 559 -14.31 1.42 -38.81
CA SER A 559 -15.58 0.69 -38.66
C SER A 559 -16.79 1.47 -39.14
N ASP A 560 -16.85 2.81 -38.99
CA ASP A 560 -17.96 3.64 -39.49
C ASP A 560 -18.20 3.37 -40.98
N HIS A 561 -17.12 3.28 -41.75
CA HIS A 561 -17.19 3.07 -43.19
C HIS A 561 -17.73 1.69 -43.58
N ALA A 562 -17.69 0.69 -42.69
CA ALA A 562 -18.33 -0.61 -42.93
C ALA A 562 -19.87 -0.49 -42.97
N VAL A 563 -20.46 0.40 -42.16
CA VAL A 563 -21.89 0.69 -42.18
C VAL A 563 -22.26 1.37 -43.50
N ASN A 564 -21.48 2.34 -43.94
CA ASN A 564 -21.68 3.01 -45.22
C ASN A 564 -21.62 2.04 -46.42
N MET A 565 -20.76 1.01 -46.36
CA MET A 565 -20.73 -0.07 -47.37
C MET A 565 -22.04 -0.86 -47.40
N ALA A 566 -22.64 -1.13 -46.24
CA ALA A 566 -23.93 -1.80 -46.15
C ALA A 566 -25.08 -0.92 -46.69
N GLU A 567 -25.03 0.39 -46.47
CA GLU A 567 -26.01 1.33 -47.05
C GLU A 567 -25.88 1.41 -48.58
N ALA A 568 -24.66 1.44 -49.11
CA ALA A 568 -24.42 1.42 -50.56
C ALA A 568 -24.96 0.14 -51.22
N ARG A 569 -24.94 -0.99 -50.50
CA ARG A 569 -25.48 -2.27 -50.97
C ARG A 569 -26.97 -2.21 -51.27
N GLU A 570 -27.75 -1.40 -50.56
CA GLU A 570 -29.21 -1.31 -50.75
C GLU A 570 -29.61 -0.83 -52.16
N ARG A 571 -28.68 -0.17 -52.86
CA ARG A 571 -28.88 0.36 -54.22
C ARG A 571 -28.58 -0.68 -55.31
N ILE A 572 -28.09 -1.86 -54.96
CA ILE A 572 -27.64 -2.91 -55.89
C ILE A 572 -28.65 -4.05 -55.95
N SER A 573 -29.06 -4.42 -57.18
CA SER A 573 -29.82 -5.65 -57.43
C SER A 573 -28.88 -6.78 -57.89
N GLY A 574 -28.82 -7.89 -57.14
CA GLY A 574 -28.01 -9.08 -57.51
C GLY A 574 -26.62 -9.13 -56.87
N ASN A 575 -25.80 -10.13 -57.23
CA ASN A 575 -24.49 -10.38 -56.62
C ASN A 575 -23.35 -9.75 -57.45
N ILE A 576 -22.49 -8.96 -56.81
CA ILE A 576 -21.33 -8.29 -57.44
C ILE A 576 -20.10 -9.20 -57.46
N GLU A 577 -19.98 -10.12 -56.50
CA GLU A 577 -18.84 -11.03 -56.35
C GLU A 577 -18.51 -11.81 -57.62
N ASN A 578 -19.52 -12.15 -58.42
CA ASN A 578 -19.38 -12.90 -59.68
C ASN A 578 -19.71 -12.04 -60.92
N ALA A 579 -19.98 -10.75 -60.74
CA ALA A 579 -20.27 -9.86 -61.86
C ALA A 579 -18.99 -9.63 -62.69
N GLN A 580 -19.17 -9.50 -64.00
CA GLN A 580 -18.11 -9.20 -64.96
C GLN A 580 -18.15 -7.72 -65.33
N GLY A 581 -16.97 -7.13 -65.54
CA GLY A 581 -16.82 -5.73 -65.94
C GLY A 581 -15.84 -4.97 -65.05
N VAL A 582 -15.42 -3.82 -65.56
CA VAL A 582 -14.38 -2.98 -64.93
C VAL A 582 -14.75 -2.58 -63.50
N LEU A 583 -16.00 -2.20 -63.24
CA LEU A 583 -16.45 -1.75 -61.92
C LEU A 583 -16.51 -2.90 -60.88
N PRO A 584 -17.16 -4.06 -61.14
CA PRO A 584 -17.08 -5.20 -60.23
C PRO A 584 -15.67 -5.73 -59.98
N GLU A 585 -14.79 -5.73 -60.99
CA GLU A 585 -13.38 -6.11 -60.83
C GLU A 585 -12.63 -5.14 -59.93
N ALA A 586 -12.82 -3.82 -60.12
CA ALA A 586 -12.27 -2.79 -59.26
C ALA A 586 -12.75 -2.91 -57.81
N ALA A 587 -14.03 -3.22 -57.59
CA ALA A 587 -14.57 -3.44 -56.25
C ALA A 587 -13.87 -4.62 -55.55
N ARG A 588 -13.64 -5.74 -56.26
CA ARG A 588 -12.90 -6.89 -55.73
C ARG A 588 -11.44 -6.54 -55.41
N GLU A 589 -10.78 -5.78 -56.29
CA GLU A 589 -9.41 -5.32 -56.07
C GLU A 589 -9.32 -4.40 -54.82
N ALA A 590 -10.26 -3.47 -54.65
CA ALA A 590 -10.33 -2.60 -53.46
C ALA A 590 -10.55 -3.41 -52.18
N ALA A 591 -11.47 -4.38 -52.21
CA ALA A 591 -11.75 -5.27 -51.08
C ALA A 591 -10.50 -6.05 -50.64
N GLU A 592 -9.76 -6.63 -51.59
CA GLU A 592 -8.52 -7.38 -51.30
C GLU A 592 -7.43 -6.46 -50.71
N ILE A 593 -7.32 -5.22 -51.19
CA ILE A 593 -6.38 -4.24 -50.64
C ILE A 593 -6.73 -3.94 -49.17
N ILE A 594 -8.00 -3.67 -48.86
CA ILE A 594 -8.44 -3.35 -47.50
C ILE A 594 -8.31 -4.54 -46.54
N GLU A 595 -8.62 -5.76 -46.98
CA GLU A 595 -8.37 -6.97 -46.19
C GLU A 595 -6.87 -7.09 -45.83
N ASN A 596 -5.99 -6.83 -46.80
CA ASN A 596 -4.55 -6.84 -46.58
C ASN A 596 -4.06 -5.73 -45.65
N MET A 597 -4.61 -4.51 -45.76
CA MET A 597 -4.24 -3.36 -44.92
C MET A 597 -4.69 -3.56 -43.47
N THR A 598 -5.95 -3.96 -43.25
CA THR A 598 -6.50 -4.21 -41.91
C THR A 598 -5.74 -5.35 -41.20
N THR A 599 -5.43 -6.44 -41.91
CA THR A 599 -4.60 -7.54 -41.38
C THR A 599 -3.19 -7.08 -41.02
N ALA A 600 -2.59 -6.21 -41.82
CA ALA A 600 -1.26 -5.66 -41.53
C ALA A 600 -1.26 -4.74 -40.31
N ILE A 601 -2.30 -3.90 -40.14
CA ILE A 601 -2.46 -3.04 -38.96
C ILE A 601 -2.64 -3.85 -37.69
N GLU A 602 -3.51 -4.86 -37.68
CA GLU A 602 -3.68 -5.74 -36.52
C GLU A 602 -2.35 -6.38 -36.09
N ARG A 603 -1.61 -6.92 -37.07
CA ARG A 603 -0.29 -7.52 -36.81
C ARG A 603 0.71 -6.49 -36.29
N SER A 604 0.69 -5.28 -36.85
CA SER A 604 1.53 -4.17 -36.43
C SER A 604 1.24 -3.75 -35.00
N LEU A 605 -0.04 -3.59 -34.63
CA LEU A 605 -0.46 -3.25 -33.27
C LEU A 605 -0.08 -4.35 -32.28
N ALA A 606 -0.38 -5.62 -32.60
CA ALA A 606 -0.16 -6.75 -31.69
C ALA A 606 1.33 -7.09 -31.48
N SER A 607 2.17 -6.96 -32.51
CA SER A 607 3.56 -7.42 -32.49
C SER A 607 4.61 -6.31 -32.67
N HIS A 608 4.17 -5.06 -32.80
CA HIS A 608 5.03 -3.91 -33.13
C HIS A 608 5.86 -4.15 -34.41
N ASP A 609 5.26 -4.86 -35.38
CA ASP A 609 5.90 -5.24 -36.64
C ASP A 609 5.93 -4.07 -37.61
N ARG A 610 7.04 -3.32 -37.60
CA ARG A 610 7.26 -2.16 -38.50
C ARG A 610 7.13 -2.50 -39.98
N ARG A 611 7.43 -3.74 -40.40
CA ARG A 611 7.28 -4.13 -41.82
C ARG A 611 5.82 -4.22 -42.21
N ALA A 612 4.96 -4.63 -41.29
CA ALA A 612 3.52 -4.65 -41.52
C ALA A 612 2.99 -3.21 -41.72
N SER A 613 3.44 -2.24 -40.92
CA SER A 613 3.05 -0.83 -41.11
C SER A 613 3.56 -0.27 -42.47
N GLN A 614 4.77 -0.61 -42.89
CA GLN A 614 5.29 -0.21 -44.21
C GLN A 614 4.49 -0.81 -45.38
N LYS A 615 4.00 -2.04 -45.22
CA LYS A 615 3.13 -2.68 -46.22
C LYS A 615 1.83 -1.89 -46.42
N VAL A 616 1.27 -1.31 -45.36
CA VAL A 616 0.05 -0.48 -45.43
C VAL A 616 0.29 0.75 -46.31
N LEU A 617 1.40 1.47 -46.11
CA LEU A 617 1.73 2.65 -46.94
C LEU A 617 1.88 2.31 -48.43
N ALA A 618 2.43 1.13 -48.75
CA ALA A 618 2.56 0.68 -50.14
C ALA A 618 1.23 0.21 -50.75
N LEU A 619 0.29 -0.26 -49.93
CA LEU A 619 -1.06 -0.63 -50.35
C LEU A 619 -1.94 0.59 -50.57
N GLU A 620 -1.77 1.63 -49.75
CA GLU A 620 -2.45 2.92 -49.90
C GLU A 620 -2.20 3.55 -51.27
N GLU A 621 -0.95 3.56 -51.74
CA GLU A 621 -0.63 4.08 -53.08
C GLU A 621 -1.34 3.29 -54.20
N LYS A 622 -1.55 1.98 -54.01
CA LYS A 622 -2.31 1.17 -54.97
C LYS A 622 -3.80 1.48 -54.92
N LEU A 623 -4.35 1.69 -53.73
CA LEU A 623 -5.75 2.02 -53.52
C LEU A 623 -6.11 3.38 -54.15
N ASN A 624 -5.26 4.39 -53.96
CA ASN A 624 -5.43 5.71 -54.58
C ASN A 624 -5.44 5.65 -56.10
N ARG A 625 -4.49 4.92 -56.71
CA ARG A 625 -4.47 4.73 -58.18
C ARG A 625 -5.70 3.96 -58.68
N LEU A 626 -6.22 3.02 -57.89
CA LEU A 626 -7.44 2.29 -58.21
C LEU A 626 -8.66 3.21 -58.18
N ASP A 627 -8.80 4.05 -57.16
CA ASP A 627 -9.88 5.03 -57.02
C ASP A 627 -9.88 6.06 -58.17
N GLU A 628 -8.73 6.67 -58.48
CA GLU A 628 -8.57 7.59 -59.62
C GLU A 628 -8.99 6.94 -60.95
N ARG A 629 -8.46 5.73 -61.23
CA ARG A 629 -8.77 4.98 -62.45
C ARG A 629 -10.26 4.69 -62.60
N VAL A 630 -10.95 4.39 -61.49
CA VAL A 630 -12.38 4.06 -61.50
C VAL A 630 -13.23 5.31 -61.69
N LYS A 631 -12.85 6.44 -61.07
CA LYS A 631 -13.49 7.75 -61.29
C LYS A 631 -13.40 8.20 -62.74
N ASP A 632 -12.23 8.05 -63.35
CA ASP A 632 -12.00 8.36 -64.77
C ASP A 632 -12.87 7.48 -65.68
N TYR A 633 -12.85 6.17 -65.45
CA TYR A 633 -13.66 5.21 -66.21
C TYR A 633 -15.16 5.50 -66.11
N TYR A 634 -15.66 5.78 -64.91
CA TYR A 634 -17.08 6.09 -64.70
C TYR A 634 -17.48 7.40 -65.37
N SER A 635 -16.64 8.44 -65.28
CA SER A 635 -16.87 9.74 -65.93
C SER A 635 -16.90 9.60 -67.46
N GLU A 636 -15.98 8.84 -68.04
CA GLU A 636 -15.97 8.55 -69.48
C GLU A 636 -17.21 7.75 -69.91
N SER A 637 -17.62 6.76 -69.10
CA SER A 637 -18.81 5.95 -69.34
C SER A 637 -20.10 6.80 -69.34
N LEU A 638 -20.23 7.73 -68.38
CA LEU A 638 -21.34 8.68 -68.34
C LEU A 638 -21.34 9.61 -69.56
N SER A 639 -20.18 10.14 -69.94
CA SER A 639 -20.05 11.03 -71.09
C SER A 639 -20.38 10.35 -72.42
N LYS A 640 -20.04 9.06 -72.59
CA LYS A 640 -20.24 8.33 -73.85
C LYS A 640 -21.63 7.72 -73.98
N PHE A 641 -22.21 7.21 -72.90
CA PHE A 641 -23.42 6.39 -72.97
C PHE A 641 -24.65 7.07 -72.35
N GLY A 642 -24.49 8.15 -71.58
CA GLY A 642 -25.61 8.93 -71.03
C GLY A 642 -26.53 8.20 -70.04
N VAL A 643 -26.15 6.99 -69.60
CA VAL A 643 -26.92 6.17 -68.65
C VAL A 643 -26.18 6.12 -67.32
N ALA A 644 -26.79 6.67 -66.27
CA ALA A 644 -26.36 6.46 -64.89
C ALA A 644 -27.06 5.21 -64.33
N ASP A 645 -26.29 4.17 -64.03
CA ASP A 645 -26.77 2.99 -63.32
C ASP A 645 -26.48 3.16 -61.82
N LEU A 646 -27.52 2.95 -60.99
CA LEU A 646 -27.44 2.96 -59.52
C LEU A 646 -26.39 1.97 -59.00
N THR A 647 -26.20 0.85 -59.70
CA THR A 647 -25.18 -0.15 -59.36
C THR A 647 -23.76 0.39 -59.54
N GLY A 648 -23.51 1.11 -60.64
CA GLY A 648 -22.21 1.73 -60.90
C GLY A 648 -21.87 2.84 -59.90
N LEU A 649 -22.86 3.63 -59.51
CA LEU A 649 -22.70 4.65 -58.46
C LEU A 649 -22.41 4.00 -57.09
N ALA A 650 -23.12 2.93 -56.74
CA ALA A 650 -22.88 2.20 -55.49
C ALA A 650 -21.47 1.58 -55.42
N ILE A 651 -20.93 1.10 -56.56
CA ILE A 651 -19.54 0.61 -56.63
C ILE A 651 -18.53 1.74 -56.45
N LEU A 652 -18.80 2.91 -57.03
CA LEU A 652 -17.93 4.08 -56.86
C LEU A 652 -17.93 4.57 -55.41
N ASP A 653 -19.10 4.62 -54.77
CA ASP A 653 -19.23 4.93 -53.34
C ASP A 653 -18.48 3.89 -52.48
N PHE A 654 -18.61 2.59 -52.77
CA PHE A 654 -17.89 1.53 -52.08
C PHE A 654 -16.37 1.69 -52.18
N ILE A 655 -15.84 1.99 -53.37
CA ILE A 655 -14.41 2.22 -53.56
C ILE A 655 -13.96 3.47 -52.81
N ASN A 656 -14.78 4.54 -52.76
CA ASN A 656 -14.47 5.70 -51.94
C ASN A 656 -14.46 5.36 -50.44
N TYR A 657 -15.38 4.52 -49.96
CA TYR A 657 -15.34 4.05 -48.57
C TYR A 657 -14.12 3.19 -48.29
N CYS A 658 -13.67 2.36 -49.25
CA CYS A 658 -12.39 1.66 -49.15
C CYS A 658 -11.24 2.66 -49.04
N GLU A 659 -11.16 3.68 -49.91
CA GLU A 659 -10.11 4.72 -49.87
C GLU A 659 -10.06 5.44 -48.52
N ARG A 660 -11.20 5.88 -47.98
CA ARG A 660 -11.23 6.49 -46.64
C ARG A 660 -10.79 5.54 -45.52
N ILE A 661 -11.14 4.25 -45.62
CA ILE A 661 -10.59 3.24 -44.69
C ILE A 661 -9.07 3.15 -44.83
N GLY A 662 -8.56 3.17 -46.07
CA GLY A 662 -7.14 3.17 -46.37
C GLY A 662 -6.40 4.35 -45.72
N ASP A 663 -6.94 5.56 -45.84
CA ASP A 663 -6.42 6.78 -45.21
C ASP A 663 -6.29 6.63 -43.69
N HIS A 664 -7.36 6.18 -43.02
CA HIS A 664 -7.33 5.98 -41.57
C HIS A 664 -6.33 4.88 -41.16
N LEU A 665 -6.26 3.77 -41.89
CA LEU A 665 -5.25 2.73 -41.66
C LEU A 665 -3.82 3.25 -41.89
N THR A 666 -3.64 4.17 -42.84
CA THR A 666 -2.38 4.86 -43.11
C THR A 666 -1.96 5.76 -41.94
N ASN A 667 -2.89 6.54 -41.37
CA ASN A 667 -2.64 7.34 -40.16
C ASN A 667 -2.18 6.47 -38.99
N VAL A 668 -2.83 5.31 -38.79
CA VAL A 668 -2.43 4.33 -37.78
C VAL A 668 -1.03 3.77 -38.08
N ALA A 669 -0.74 3.41 -39.33
CA ALA A 669 0.58 2.91 -39.72
C ALA A 669 1.69 3.94 -39.46
N GLN A 670 1.47 5.21 -39.80
CA GLN A 670 2.41 6.30 -39.58
C GLN A 670 2.67 6.51 -38.07
N SER A 671 1.61 6.51 -37.26
CA SER A 671 1.70 6.61 -35.80
C SER A 671 2.58 5.49 -35.21
N LEU A 672 2.43 4.26 -35.70
CA LEU A 672 3.23 3.11 -35.26
C LEU A 672 4.69 3.20 -35.73
N LEU A 673 4.94 3.70 -36.95
CA LEU A 673 6.30 3.89 -37.47
C LEU A 673 7.07 4.98 -36.70
N GLY A 674 6.39 6.05 -36.30
CA GLY A 674 6.93 7.11 -35.43
C GLY A 674 7.27 6.65 -34.00
N GLY A 675 7.06 5.37 -33.69
CA GLY A 675 7.33 4.76 -32.38
C GLY A 675 6.18 4.90 -31.38
N GLY A 676 5.01 5.39 -31.82
CA GLY A 676 3.88 5.68 -30.95
C GLY A 676 4.15 6.84 -29.98
N PHE A 677 5.06 7.76 -30.34
CA PHE A 677 5.41 8.94 -29.54
C PHE A 677 5.03 10.21 -30.30
N TRP A 678 4.46 11.17 -29.59
CA TRP A 678 4.27 12.52 -30.08
C TRP A 678 5.60 13.26 -29.99
N HIS A 679 6.13 13.72 -31.12
CA HIS A 679 7.43 14.41 -31.18
C HIS A 679 7.31 15.94 -31.14
N GLY A 680 6.11 16.48 -30.91
CA GLY A 680 5.86 17.91 -31.05
C GLY A 680 5.57 18.31 -32.50
N THR A 681 5.21 19.57 -32.70
CA THR A 681 5.18 20.21 -34.02
C THR A 681 6.55 20.80 -34.33
N ASP A 682 7.57 19.96 -34.48
CA ASP A 682 8.80 20.38 -35.14
C ASP A 682 8.79 19.80 -36.56
N ASP A 683 8.20 20.58 -37.46
CA ASP A 683 8.44 20.48 -38.90
C ASP A 683 9.94 20.63 -39.14
N ASN A 684 10.64 19.51 -39.29
CA ASN A 684 11.87 19.33 -40.08
C ASN A 684 12.25 17.84 -40.07
N ILE A 685 11.53 17.03 -40.87
CA ILE A 685 12.06 15.78 -41.43
C ILE A 685 12.32 16.01 -42.91
#